data_AF-A0A942IXV7-F1
#
_entry.id   AF-A0A942IXV7-F1
#
_cell.length_a   1.000
_cell.length_b   1.000
_cell.length_c   1.000
_cell.angle_alpha   90.00
_cell.angle_beta   90.00
_cell.angle_gamma   90.00
#
_symmetry.space_group_name_H-M   'P 1'
#
loop_
_entity.id
_entity.type
_entity.pdbx_description
1 polymer ?
#
loop_
_entity_poly.entity_id
_entity_poly.type
_entity_poly.pdbx_seq_one_letter_code
_entity_poly.pdbx_strand_id
1 'polypeptide(L)'
;MVRRADSQASGDAVIRTLVFAALLALVTLGQAQLAAGHERFLGNIKTAALDEDFSRYWNQITPEDAGKWLSVEAQRDTMVWVVLDRIFDYGRTHGMPVKFHTLVWGQQEPRWVAALPPEEQRAEVEEWFRAVAERYPDVAMIDVVNEPLHHPPSFKEALGGTGETGWDWVIWSFERAREHFPNARLLLNEFNILCCADNLARYMELARLLQERGLIDGIAEQGHGFERADPAVIARNLDTLAELGLPIYISELCLNTADDNLQLRLYQNFFPIFWEHPAVAGVTLWGYKAGEIWRPNAFLIDWFGEERPALQWLREYLNPAQPIAARVAELLGRMTLAEKVGQMTQVNVTRLMGRGEWDRGPLNEYWLRRILIDNHVGSLLSGGGAAPVPNQPAAWAEFTNTLQRYALDTRLGIPLIYGTDAVHGHNNVVGATIYPHNIGLAAAWDPALVKEIAVRTARDVRATGIHWNFAPVADLGRDPRWGRFYETFGEDPLLASELVAASVRGLQAEGRIAATVKHFIGYGQAITGMDRAPTFIPPRTLRDTHLPPFAAGIRAGALTVMANSGSVNAVPVHASHYLLTEVLRGELGFTGVVVSDWNDIEKLVTVHRVAATFADAVAMSINAGVDMYMVPHDADSFTRTLLELVEDGVVTEARIDEAVTRILTLKMTLGLFEDPFTTAAEAAAIVEVDRDLARRAAAASITLLENDGTLPLEGPATILVMGPGAADLAMQMGGWTIGWQGIESRAEMPPGVTVVQGLQAGAAEGVTVKHLRDTRDAAAVQAAADEADVVVMVLGEAPYAEWYGDSTSLALPAEQLTLARAAAASGTPVVVVLFAGRPLVFPEDFWQAANAVVMAYLPGSEGGSAVADVLYGTHNPAGRLPFTWPRSVGQLPLTYDALPGPQTPEPLFPFGHGLSYTRFTLGGVEAELTGDAIALHFEVANTGERIGSKVVPVFLQRPPLPVMVPVRQLVGFTRVTLEPGERQRLTIDIPLERLSVVLGDVLSDTAPTVLPGVYTLHVEGVRVRVTVP
;
A
#
# COMPACT_ATOMS: atom_id res chain seq x y z
N MET A 1 14.77 19.57 -57.26
CA MET A 1 13.42 20.06 -57.61
C MET A 1 12.49 18.86 -57.63
N VAL A 2 11.31 18.97 -56.98
CA VAL A 2 10.23 17.95 -56.88
C VAL A 2 10.60 16.83 -55.89
N ARG A 3 9.93 16.56 -54.75
CA ARG A 3 8.49 16.54 -54.40
C ARG A 3 8.31 16.80 -52.88
N ARG A 4 7.36 17.68 -52.54
CA ARG A 4 6.60 17.71 -51.26
C ARG A 4 5.29 16.93 -51.49
N ALA A 5 4.68 16.51 -50.38
CA ALA A 5 3.38 15.85 -50.20
C ALA A 5 3.48 14.33 -50.01
N ASP A 6 3.44 13.93 -48.72
CA ASP A 6 2.67 12.79 -48.17
C ASP A 6 3.25 12.38 -46.80
N SER A 7 2.89 13.11 -45.74
CA SER A 7 3.07 12.62 -44.36
C SER A 7 2.11 13.23 -43.33
N GLN A 8 1.05 13.94 -43.75
CA GLN A 8 0.10 14.58 -42.83
C GLN A 8 -1.23 13.84 -42.66
N ALA A 9 -1.46 12.72 -43.37
CA ALA A 9 -2.77 12.07 -43.40
C ALA A 9 -2.99 10.95 -42.37
N SER A 10 -1.96 10.46 -41.67
CA SER A 10 -2.10 9.34 -40.71
C SER A 10 -2.18 9.74 -39.23
N GLY A 11 -1.76 10.96 -38.87
CA GLY A 11 -1.87 11.49 -37.50
C GLY A 11 -3.27 11.99 -37.15
N ASP A 12 -3.99 12.56 -38.12
CA ASP A 12 -5.30 13.17 -37.89
C ASP A 12 -6.43 12.14 -37.68
N ALA A 13 -6.27 10.90 -38.15
CA ALA A 13 -7.29 9.85 -37.97
C ALA A 13 -7.27 9.23 -36.56
N VAL A 14 -6.08 9.11 -35.95
CA VAL A 14 -5.92 8.57 -34.58
C VAL A 14 -6.30 9.63 -33.54
N ILE A 15 -5.93 10.90 -33.78
CA ILE A 15 -6.35 12.01 -32.93
C ILE A 15 -7.87 12.21 -33.03
N ARG A 16 -8.48 12.14 -34.22
CA ARG A 16 -9.94 12.24 -34.34
C ARG A 16 -10.69 11.09 -33.69
N THR A 17 -10.15 9.87 -33.67
CA THR A 17 -10.82 8.71 -33.04
C THR A 17 -10.69 8.72 -31.51
N LEU A 18 -9.55 9.17 -30.97
CA LEU A 18 -9.37 9.38 -29.52
C LEU A 18 -10.14 10.59 -29.01
N VAL A 19 -10.22 11.67 -29.80
CA VAL A 19 -11.03 12.85 -29.49
C VAL A 19 -12.52 12.53 -29.62
N PHE A 20 -12.97 11.71 -30.58
CA PHE A 20 -14.38 11.29 -30.66
C PHE A 20 -14.78 10.30 -29.56
N ALA A 21 -13.88 9.41 -29.13
CA ALA A 21 -14.14 8.49 -28.01
C ALA A 21 -14.15 9.23 -26.65
N ALA A 22 -13.27 10.23 -26.47
CA ALA A 22 -13.31 11.13 -25.32
C ALA A 22 -14.55 12.03 -25.33
N LEU A 23 -14.97 12.54 -26.50
CA LEU A 23 -16.20 13.32 -26.64
C LEU A 23 -17.47 12.48 -26.49
N LEU A 24 -17.47 11.17 -26.83
CA LEU A 24 -18.62 10.30 -26.55
C LEU A 24 -18.68 9.85 -25.08
N ALA A 25 -17.55 9.66 -24.40
CA ALA A 25 -17.52 9.43 -22.96
C ALA A 25 -17.96 10.66 -22.15
N LEU A 26 -17.82 11.86 -22.71
CA LEU A 26 -18.36 13.12 -22.16
C LEU A 26 -19.86 13.31 -22.39
N VAL A 27 -20.53 12.48 -23.21
CA VAL A 27 -21.95 12.69 -23.59
C VAL A 27 -22.92 11.69 -22.96
N THR A 28 -22.46 10.72 -22.15
CA THR A 28 -23.37 9.83 -21.41
C THR A 28 -22.94 9.54 -19.97
N LEU A 29 -22.35 10.53 -19.27
CA LEU A 29 -22.57 10.65 -17.84
C LEU A 29 -23.81 11.52 -17.68
N GLY A 30 -24.96 10.91 -17.38
CA GLY A 30 -26.08 11.67 -16.84
C GLY A 30 -25.53 12.45 -15.64
N GLN A 31 -25.60 13.78 -15.69
CA GLN A 31 -25.00 14.65 -14.68
C GLN A 31 -25.59 14.28 -13.30
N ALA A 32 -24.78 13.59 -12.50
CA ALA A 32 -25.14 13.26 -11.13
C ALA A 32 -25.20 14.54 -10.30
N GLN A 33 -26.04 14.50 -9.27
CA GLN A 33 -26.22 15.60 -8.34
C GLN A 33 -24.90 16.01 -7.67
N LEU A 34 -24.67 17.30 -7.41
CA LEU A 34 -23.37 17.81 -6.93
C LEU A 34 -22.86 17.10 -5.66
N ALA A 35 -23.76 16.76 -4.73
CA ALA A 35 -23.44 16.07 -3.48
C ALA A 35 -23.93 14.60 -3.48
N ALA A 36 -24.09 13.98 -4.65
CA ALA A 36 -24.45 12.56 -4.73
C ALA A 36 -23.39 11.67 -4.05
N GLY A 37 -23.82 10.83 -3.11
CA GLY A 37 -22.92 9.90 -2.39
C GLY A 37 -22.26 10.47 -1.13
N HIS A 38 -22.54 11.73 -0.75
CA HIS A 38 -22.10 12.31 0.52
C HIS A 38 -23.16 12.14 1.61
N GLU A 39 -22.76 11.96 2.88
CA GLU A 39 -23.69 11.83 4.03
C GLU A 39 -24.41 13.14 4.39
N ARG A 40 -23.89 14.28 3.91
CA ARG A 40 -24.39 15.65 4.17
C ARG A 40 -25.16 16.19 2.97
N PHE A 41 -26.09 17.11 3.19
CA PHE A 41 -26.82 17.75 2.08
C PHE A 41 -26.13 19.03 1.58
N LEU A 42 -26.26 19.28 0.27
CA LEU A 42 -25.99 20.55 -0.39
C LEU A 42 -27.28 21.04 -1.05
N GLY A 43 -27.86 22.08 -0.47
CA GLY A 43 -29.16 22.61 -0.85
C GLY A 43 -29.12 24.01 -1.45
N ASN A 44 -30.28 24.47 -1.91
CA ASN A 44 -30.48 25.84 -2.36
C ASN A 44 -31.92 26.31 -2.08
N ILE A 45 -32.16 27.62 -2.21
CA ILE A 45 -33.50 28.20 -2.06
C ILE A 45 -34.31 28.20 -3.35
N LYS A 46 -35.64 28.28 -3.22
CA LYS A 46 -36.57 28.61 -4.32
C LYS A 46 -37.68 29.55 -3.89
N THR A 47 -38.09 30.41 -4.84
CA THR A 47 -39.08 31.48 -4.63
C THR A 47 -40.43 31.17 -5.29
N ALA A 48 -40.50 30.86 -6.59
CA ALA A 48 -41.77 30.56 -7.28
C ALA A 48 -41.64 29.65 -8.53
N ALA A 49 -40.54 29.79 -9.27
CA ALA A 49 -40.24 28.97 -10.45
C ALA A 49 -39.38 27.76 -10.04
N LEU A 50 -39.96 26.58 -10.12
CA LEU A 50 -39.24 25.33 -9.92
C LEU A 50 -38.79 24.83 -11.29
N ASP A 51 -37.49 24.94 -11.55
CA ASP A 51 -36.88 24.36 -12.76
C ASP A 51 -36.82 22.83 -12.57
N GLU A 52 -37.18 22.04 -13.59
CA GLU A 52 -37.04 20.57 -13.55
C GLU A 52 -35.60 20.12 -13.27
N ASP A 53 -34.63 20.98 -13.56
CA ASP A 53 -33.21 20.70 -13.39
C ASP A 53 -32.71 21.00 -11.97
N PHE A 54 -33.54 21.51 -11.05
CA PHE A 54 -33.10 21.84 -9.68
C PHE A 54 -32.51 20.64 -8.93
N SER A 55 -33.16 19.48 -9.03
CA SER A 55 -32.69 18.22 -8.44
C SER A 55 -31.49 17.60 -9.17
N ARG A 56 -31.03 18.19 -10.30
CA ARG A 56 -29.74 17.83 -10.89
C ARG A 56 -28.56 18.44 -10.14
N TYR A 57 -28.79 19.49 -9.35
CA TYR A 57 -27.73 20.19 -8.64
C TYR A 57 -27.80 19.95 -7.13
N TRP A 58 -29.01 19.98 -6.56
CA TRP A 58 -29.23 20.09 -5.11
C TRP A 58 -30.02 18.88 -4.57
N ASN A 59 -29.75 18.45 -3.32
CA ASN A 59 -30.53 17.40 -2.62
C ASN A 59 -31.40 17.96 -1.50
N GLN A 60 -31.39 19.26 -1.27
CA GLN A 60 -32.23 19.91 -0.27
C GLN A 60 -32.82 21.20 -0.85
N ILE A 61 -34.05 21.52 -0.45
CA ILE A 61 -34.76 22.72 -0.90
C ILE A 61 -35.34 23.52 0.28
N THR A 62 -35.12 24.84 0.24
CA THR A 62 -35.67 25.79 1.23
C THR A 62 -36.61 26.77 0.51
N PRO A 63 -37.87 26.93 0.97
CA PRO A 63 -38.80 27.91 0.39
C PRO A 63 -38.46 29.29 0.94
N GLU A 64 -37.81 30.15 0.15
CA GLU A 64 -37.28 31.47 0.56
C GLU A 64 -38.37 32.35 1.20
N ASP A 65 -38.97 33.30 0.49
CA ASP A 65 -40.01 34.14 1.11
C ASP A 65 -41.29 33.35 1.35
N ALA A 66 -41.54 32.31 0.56
CA ALA A 66 -42.77 31.51 0.64
C ALA A 66 -42.92 30.77 1.98
N GLY A 67 -41.83 30.49 2.68
CA GLY A 67 -41.83 29.87 4.00
C GLY A 67 -42.05 30.83 5.17
N LYS A 68 -42.31 32.12 4.91
CA LYS A 68 -42.46 33.16 5.94
C LYS A 68 -43.93 33.48 6.18
N TRP A 69 -44.29 33.79 7.43
CA TRP A 69 -45.69 34.01 7.81
C TRP A 69 -46.36 35.14 7.01
N LEU A 70 -45.71 36.30 6.82
CA LEU A 70 -46.28 37.39 5.99
C LEU A 70 -46.63 36.96 4.56
N SER A 71 -45.85 36.06 3.97
CA SER A 71 -46.06 35.59 2.59
C SER A 71 -47.26 34.66 2.48
N VAL A 72 -47.55 33.91 3.54
CA VAL A 72 -48.73 33.04 3.60
C VAL A 72 -49.95 33.82 4.05
N GLU A 73 -49.83 34.72 5.03
CA GLU A 73 -50.97 35.38 5.66
C GLU A 73 -50.81 36.90 5.74
N ALA A 74 -50.68 37.55 4.58
CA ALA A 74 -50.57 39.01 4.51
C ALA A 74 -51.82 39.74 5.05
N GLN A 75 -52.98 39.07 5.03
CA GLN A 75 -54.26 39.53 5.57
C GLN A 75 -54.81 38.47 6.53
N ARG A 76 -55.26 38.89 7.72
CA ARG A 76 -55.80 38.00 8.76
C ARG A 76 -56.86 37.06 8.18
N ASP A 77 -56.79 35.79 8.58
CA ASP A 77 -57.69 34.70 8.18
C ASP A 77 -57.66 34.36 6.68
N THR A 78 -56.67 34.86 5.94
CA THR A 78 -56.52 34.62 4.49
C THR A 78 -55.16 34.02 4.18
N MET A 79 -55.09 32.69 4.24
CA MET A 79 -53.88 31.92 3.99
C MET A 79 -53.67 31.62 2.49
N VAL A 80 -52.48 31.92 1.98
CA VAL A 80 -52.05 31.74 0.59
C VAL A 80 -50.88 30.77 0.53
N TRP A 81 -51.18 29.49 0.29
CA TRP A 81 -50.19 28.41 0.32
C TRP A 81 -49.55 28.07 -1.03
N VAL A 82 -50.05 28.64 -2.13
CA VAL A 82 -49.81 28.16 -3.52
C VAL A 82 -48.35 27.89 -3.85
N VAL A 83 -47.46 28.79 -3.43
CA VAL A 83 -46.03 28.70 -3.73
C VAL A 83 -45.34 27.69 -2.82
N LEU A 84 -45.67 27.71 -1.54
CA LEU A 84 -45.11 26.82 -0.53
C LEU A 84 -45.53 25.36 -0.79
N ASP A 85 -46.80 25.12 -1.14
CA ASP A 85 -47.33 23.83 -1.58
C ASP A 85 -46.49 23.25 -2.72
N ARG A 86 -46.20 24.08 -3.73
CA ARG A 86 -45.45 23.66 -4.91
C ARG A 86 -44.03 23.21 -4.56
N ILE A 87 -43.37 23.90 -3.63
CA ILE A 87 -42.01 23.57 -3.19
C ILE A 87 -42.02 22.27 -2.38
N PHE A 88 -42.99 22.10 -1.48
CA PHE A 88 -43.15 20.87 -0.71
C PHE A 88 -43.48 19.67 -1.59
N ASP A 89 -44.38 19.82 -2.55
CA ASP A 89 -44.71 18.77 -3.52
C ASP A 89 -43.51 18.38 -4.39
N TYR A 90 -42.68 19.37 -4.78
CA TYR A 90 -41.42 19.10 -5.48
C TYR A 90 -40.47 18.29 -4.62
N GLY A 91 -40.26 18.69 -3.35
CA GLY A 91 -39.43 17.97 -2.40
C GLY A 91 -39.85 16.52 -2.24
N ARG A 92 -41.15 16.28 -2.02
CA ARG A 92 -41.73 14.92 -1.93
C ARG A 92 -41.51 14.11 -3.21
N THR A 93 -41.75 14.72 -4.37
CA THR A 93 -41.65 14.02 -5.67
C THR A 93 -40.21 13.59 -5.98
N HIS A 94 -39.22 14.36 -5.53
CA HIS A 94 -37.79 14.10 -5.80
C HIS A 94 -37.04 13.49 -4.61
N GLY A 95 -37.75 13.14 -3.53
CA GLY A 95 -37.11 12.61 -2.31
C GLY A 95 -36.15 13.59 -1.64
N MET A 96 -36.35 14.90 -1.83
CA MET A 96 -35.49 15.94 -1.27
C MET A 96 -36.07 16.44 0.05
N PRO A 97 -35.30 16.45 1.16
CA PRO A 97 -35.71 17.10 2.39
C PRO A 97 -36.02 18.59 2.15
N VAL A 98 -37.21 18.99 2.60
CA VAL A 98 -37.63 20.39 2.62
C VAL A 98 -37.29 20.97 3.99
N LYS A 99 -36.49 22.04 4.01
CA LYS A 99 -36.25 22.83 5.21
C LYS A 99 -37.20 24.01 5.20
N PHE A 100 -38.15 24.04 6.11
CA PHE A 100 -39.05 25.18 6.27
C PHE A 100 -38.26 26.39 6.77
N HIS A 101 -38.41 27.51 6.09
CA HIS A 101 -37.58 28.68 6.34
C HIS A 101 -37.79 29.22 7.74
N THR A 102 -38.97 29.75 8.11
CA THR A 102 -39.14 30.14 9.52
C THR A 102 -40.56 30.25 10.02
N LEU A 103 -40.81 29.80 11.26
CA LEU A 103 -42.09 29.98 11.93
C LEU A 103 -42.22 31.36 12.57
N VAL A 104 -41.15 31.89 13.19
CA VAL A 104 -41.17 33.16 13.93
C VAL A 104 -40.00 34.05 13.49
N TRP A 105 -40.33 35.23 12.94
CA TRP A 105 -39.34 36.22 12.53
C TRP A 105 -39.92 37.64 12.47
N GLY A 106 -39.18 38.65 12.91
CA GLY A 106 -39.70 40.01 13.02
C GLY A 106 -39.67 40.87 11.74
N GLN A 107 -38.90 40.51 10.71
CA GLN A 107 -38.81 41.33 9.48
C GLN A 107 -39.97 41.10 8.52
N GLN A 108 -40.48 39.86 8.42
CA GLN A 108 -41.58 39.49 7.52
C GLN A 108 -42.70 38.79 8.31
N GLU A 109 -43.11 39.41 9.42
CA GLU A 109 -44.35 39.10 10.12
C GLU A 109 -45.56 39.84 9.49
N PRO A 110 -46.79 39.32 9.60
CA PRO A 110 -47.96 40.02 9.14
C PRO A 110 -48.21 41.32 9.93
N ARG A 111 -48.35 42.44 9.20
CA ARG A 111 -48.49 43.78 9.83
C ARG A 111 -49.70 43.93 10.73
N TRP A 112 -50.73 43.10 10.53
CA TRP A 112 -51.96 43.14 11.32
C TRP A 112 -51.78 42.53 12.72
N VAL A 113 -50.81 41.62 12.94
CA VAL A 113 -50.58 40.98 14.25
C VAL A 113 -50.19 42.02 15.31
N ALA A 114 -49.33 42.97 14.95
CA ALA A 114 -48.85 44.02 15.86
C ALA A 114 -49.99 44.90 16.44
N ALA A 115 -51.13 44.98 15.75
CA ALA A 115 -52.28 45.77 16.17
C ALA A 115 -53.24 45.02 17.12
N LEU A 116 -53.03 43.72 17.32
CA LEU A 116 -53.89 42.87 18.16
C LEU A 116 -53.52 42.96 19.64
N PRO A 117 -54.48 42.71 20.55
CA PRO A 117 -54.19 42.46 21.96
C PRO A 117 -53.24 41.26 22.16
N PRO A 118 -52.40 41.23 23.22
CA PRO A 118 -51.42 40.15 23.42
C PRO A 118 -51.99 38.73 23.44
N GLU A 119 -53.19 38.53 24.00
CA GLU A 119 -53.88 37.25 24.00
C GLU A 119 -54.27 36.78 22.60
N GLU A 120 -54.67 37.71 21.73
CA GLU A 120 -54.97 37.42 20.33
C GLU A 120 -53.65 37.18 19.57
N GLN A 121 -52.61 37.99 19.77
CA GLN A 121 -51.30 37.78 19.15
C GLN A 121 -50.78 36.35 19.41
N ARG A 122 -50.86 35.88 20.66
CA ARG A 122 -50.43 34.52 21.02
C ARG A 122 -51.30 33.45 20.37
N ALA A 123 -52.62 33.65 20.30
CA ALA A 123 -53.53 32.71 19.66
C ALA A 123 -53.28 32.59 18.15
N GLU A 124 -52.97 33.70 17.49
CA GLU A 124 -52.65 33.75 16.05
C GLU A 124 -51.31 33.05 15.75
N VAL A 125 -50.32 33.20 16.62
CA VAL A 125 -49.05 32.45 16.49
C VAL A 125 -49.31 30.94 16.65
N GLU A 126 -50.14 30.54 17.62
CA GLU A 126 -50.52 29.13 17.80
C GLU A 126 -51.28 28.58 16.58
N GLU A 127 -52.18 29.38 16.01
CA GLU A 127 -52.92 29.04 14.80
C GLU A 127 -52.00 28.87 13.60
N TRP A 128 -51.02 29.76 13.44
CA TRP A 128 -49.99 29.66 12.40
C TRP A 128 -49.20 28.35 12.51
N PHE A 129 -48.73 28.00 13.71
CA PHE A 129 -47.99 26.76 13.95
C PHE A 129 -48.85 25.53 13.60
N ARG A 130 -50.10 25.50 14.07
CA ARG A 130 -51.05 24.43 13.75
C ARG A 130 -51.32 24.33 12.25
N ALA A 131 -51.53 25.45 11.57
CA ALA A 131 -51.83 25.47 10.14
C ALA A 131 -50.65 24.93 9.32
N VAL A 132 -49.41 25.27 9.68
CA VAL A 132 -48.21 24.72 9.03
C VAL A 132 -48.07 23.22 9.34
N ALA A 133 -48.28 22.79 10.58
CA ALA A 133 -48.15 21.39 11.00
C ALA A 133 -49.18 20.47 10.35
N GLU A 134 -50.44 20.89 10.28
CA GLU A 134 -51.52 20.14 9.62
C GLU A 134 -51.24 19.99 8.12
N ARG A 135 -50.63 21.00 7.50
CA ARG A 135 -50.38 21.03 6.06
C ARG A 135 -49.10 20.30 5.64
N TYR A 136 -48.05 20.36 6.46
CA TYR A 136 -46.73 19.78 6.19
C TYR A 136 -46.25 18.88 7.34
N PRO A 137 -46.96 17.77 7.64
CA PRO A 137 -46.62 16.89 8.76
C PRO A 137 -45.28 16.13 8.58
N ASP A 138 -44.76 16.11 7.35
CA ASP A 138 -43.54 15.43 6.91
C ASP A 138 -42.34 16.37 6.70
N VAL A 139 -42.45 17.62 7.16
CA VAL A 139 -41.34 18.59 7.07
C VAL A 139 -40.08 18.06 7.78
N ALA A 140 -38.94 18.11 7.09
CA ALA A 140 -37.70 17.50 7.59
C ALA A 140 -37.02 18.38 8.64
N MET A 141 -36.99 19.69 8.40
CA MET A 141 -36.26 20.68 9.22
C MET A 141 -37.04 21.99 9.26
N ILE A 142 -36.97 22.73 10.37
CA ILE A 142 -37.64 24.03 10.54
C ILE A 142 -36.68 24.97 11.28
N ASP A 143 -36.43 26.18 10.77
CA ASP A 143 -35.89 27.25 11.63
C ASP A 143 -37.03 27.84 12.46
N VAL A 144 -37.15 27.40 13.71
CA VAL A 144 -38.30 27.76 14.55
C VAL A 144 -38.33 29.27 14.81
N VAL A 145 -37.18 29.84 15.16
CA VAL A 145 -36.99 31.27 15.33
C VAL A 145 -35.80 31.71 14.49
N ASN A 146 -36.05 32.69 13.63
CA ASN A 146 -35.02 33.31 12.81
C ASN A 146 -34.58 34.65 13.44
N GLU A 147 -33.27 34.84 13.55
CA GLU A 147 -32.62 36.08 13.96
C GLU A 147 -33.06 36.65 15.33
N PRO A 148 -33.14 35.84 16.40
CA PRO A 148 -33.63 36.29 17.71
C PRO A 148 -32.78 37.41 18.35
N LEU A 149 -31.49 37.52 18.02
CA LEU A 149 -30.60 38.55 18.56
C LEU A 149 -30.79 39.91 17.88
N HIS A 150 -31.15 39.90 16.59
CA HIS A 150 -31.14 41.09 15.75
C HIS A 150 -32.55 41.57 15.35
N HIS A 151 -33.49 40.64 15.13
CA HIS A 151 -34.80 40.92 14.56
C HIS A 151 -35.94 40.19 15.29
N PRO A 152 -36.14 40.46 16.60
CA PRO A 152 -37.25 39.89 17.35
C PRO A 152 -38.61 40.39 16.82
N PRO A 153 -39.69 39.57 16.86
CA PRO A 153 -41.01 39.95 16.36
C PRO A 153 -41.70 41.01 17.24
N SER A 154 -42.66 41.73 16.66
CA SER A 154 -43.42 42.75 17.42
C SER A 154 -44.27 42.15 18.54
N PHE A 155 -44.67 40.89 18.38
CA PHE A 155 -45.47 40.13 19.34
C PHE A 155 -44.63 39.35 20.37
N LYS A 156 -43.31 39.60 20.47
CA LYS A 156 -42.45 38.87 21.43
C LYS A 156 -42.97 38.90 22.87
N GLU A 157 -43.56 40.02 23.29
CA GLU A 157 -44.09 40.19 24.65
C GLU A 157 -45.30 39.27 24.91
N ALA A 158 -46.14 39.04 23.90
CA ALA A 158 -47.27 38.11 23.98
C ALA A 158 -46.82 36.65 24.19
N LEU A 159 -45.62 36.31 23.70
CA LEU A 159 -45.02 34.99 23.81
C LEU A 159 -44.24 34.78 25.11
N GLY A 160 -44.22 35.77 26.01
CA GLY A 160 -43.50 35.73 27.29
C GLY A 160 -42.41 36.79 27.42
N GLY A 161 -42.10 37.50 26.32
CA GLY A 161 -41.08 38.56 26.31
C GLY A 161 -39.72 38.04 26.76
N THR A 162 -38.95 38.90 27.42
CA THR A 162 -37.67 38.47 28.02
C THR A 162 -37.86 37.56 29.24
N GLY A 163 -39.05 37.55 29.87
CA GLY A 163 -39.37 36.73 31.04
C GLY A 163 -38.27 36.61 32.10
N GLU A 164 -38.11 35.41 32.68
CA GLU A 164 -37.10 35.13 33.71
C GLU A 164 -35.74 34.73 33.13
N THR A 165 -35.72 34.14 31.94
CA THR A 165 -34.51 33.59 31.30
C THR A 165 -33.81 34.57 30.36
N GLY A 166 -34.43 35.71 30.08
CA GLY A 166 -34.04 36.63 29.01
C GLY A 166 -34.60 36.24 27.63
N TRP A 167 -35.10 35.01 27.47
CA TRP A 167 -35.43 34.37 26.19
C TRP A 167 -36.76 33.62 26.19
N ASP A 168 -37.65 33.89 27.14
CA ASP A 168 -38.89 33.12 27.34
C ASP A 168 -39.77 33.06 26.09
N TRP A 169 -39.79 34.12 25.27
CA TRP A 169 -40.48 34.12 23.97
C TRP A 169 -39.91 33.10 22.96
N VAL A 170 -38.58 32.88 22.95
CA VAL A 170 -37.92 31.86 22.11
C VAL A 170 -38.22 30.47 22.65
N ILE A 171 -38.10 30.28 23.97
CA ILE A 171 -38.40 29.02 24.65
C ILE A 171 -39.83 28.60 24.35
N TRP A 172 -40.79 29.51 24.54
CA TRP A 172 -42.20 29.25 24.23
C TRP A 172 -42.42 28.83 22.77
N SER A 173 -41.74 29.51 21.83
CA SER A 173 -41.82 29.18 20.40
C SER A 173 -41.31 27.76 20.12
N PHE A 174 -40.21 27.35 20.76
CA PHE A 174 -39.65 26.00 20.63
C PHE A 174 -40.50 24.93 21.32
N GLU A 175 -41.12 25.23 22.47
CA GLU A 175 -42.07 24.31 23.12
C GLU A 175 -43.28 24.03 22.22
N ARG A 176 -43.85 25.07 21.61
CA ARG A 176 -44.95 24.92 20.66
C ARG A 176 -44.51 24.22 19.38
N ALA A 177 -43.33 24.55 18.84
CA ALA A 177 -42.81 23.84 17.68
C ALA A 177 -42.61 22.35 17.96
N ARG A 178 -42.10 21.97 19.15
CA ARG A 178 -41.93 20.55 19.51
C ARG A 178 -43.26 19.82 19.62
N GLU A 179 -44.28 20.49 20.14
CA GLU A 179 -45.64 19.95 20.26
C GLU A 179 -46.29 19.69 18.89
N HIS A 180 -46.19 20.67 17.98
CA HIS A 180 -46.80 20.58 16.65
C HIS A 180 -45.98 19.78 15.63
N PHE A 181 -44.64 19.75 15.77
CA PHE A 181 -43.71 19.11 14.84
C PHE A 181 -42.79 18.10 15.55
N PRO A 182 -43.34 17.00 16.11
CA PRO A 182 -42.55 16.06 16.91
C PRO A 182 -41.46 15.32 16.12
N ASN A 183 -41.61 15.24 14.79
CA ASN A 183 -40.70 14.48 13.90
C ASN A 183 -39.74 15.38 13.12
N ALA A 184 -39.93 16.70 13.14
CA ALA A 184 -39.06 17.63 12.42
C ALA A 184 -37.83 17.97 13.28
N ARG A 185 -36.70 18.22 12.62
CA ARG A 185 -35.53 18.80 13.29
C ARG A 185 -35.78 20.28 13.52
N LEU A 186 -35.77 20.71 14.78
CA LEU A 186 -36.01 22.09 15.17
C LEU A 186 -34.68 22.83 15.31
N LEU A 187 -34.53 23.88 14.51
CA LEU A 187 -33.30 24.65 14.38
C LEU A 187 -33.49 26.07 14.92
N LEU A 188 -32.47 26.58 15.60
CA LEU A 188 -32.32 28.00 15.88
C LEU A 188 -31.48 28.60 14.73
N ASN A 189 -31.89 29.71 14.12
CA ASN A 189 -31.15 30.33 13.01
C ASN A 189 -30.83 31.79 13.34
N GLU A 190 -29.61 32.22 13.07
CA GLU A 190 -29.14 33.58 13.32
C GLU A 190 -28.10 33.98 12.27
N PHE A 191 -27.92 35.28 12.05
CA PHE A 191 -26.86 35.80 11.19
C PHE A 191 -25.72 36.42 11.98
N ASN A 192 -24.54 36.48 11.36
CA ASN A 192 -23.37 37.20 11.86
C ASN A 192 -22.84 36.65 13.21
N ILE A 193 -23.13 35.38 13.55
CA ILE A 193 -22.56 34.73 14.74
C ILE A 193 -21.14 34.28 14.47
N LEU A 194 -20.81 33.87 13.24
CA LEU A 194 -19.43 33.48 12.91
C LEU A 194 -18.52 34.68 12.65
N CYS A 195 -19.07 35.86 12.40
CA CYS A 195 -18.31 37.09 12.19
C CYS A 195 -18.12 37.92 13.48
N CYS A 196 -18.91 37.69 14.53
CA CYS A 196 -18.91 38.49 15.75
C CYS A 196 -18.94 37.61 17.00
N ALA A 197 -17.86 37.64 17.79
CA ALA A 197 -17.71 36.81 18.98
C ALA A 197 -18.78 37.10 20.06
N ASP A 198 -19.23 38.36 20.20
CA ASP A 198 -20.27 38.70 21.17
C ASP A 198 -21.63 38.10 20.78
N ASN A 199 -21.95 38.11 19.48
CA ASN A 199 -23.15 37.46 18.96
C ASN A 199 -23.06 35.94 19.13
N LEU A 200 -21.90 35.35 18.83
CA LEU A 200 -21.66 33.92 19.06
C LEU A 200 -21.90 33.53 20.52
N ALA A 201 -21.35 34.27 21.47
CA ALA A 201 -21.51 33.98 22.90
C ALA A 201 -22.98 34.01 23.33
N ARG A 202 -23.73 35.03 22.91
CA ARG A 202 -25.17 35.16 23.20
C ARG A 202 -26.01 34.07 22.52
N TYR A 203 -25.65 33.70 21.30
CA TYR A 203 -26.29 32.62 20.57
C TYR A 203 -26.06 31.26 21.27
N MET A 204 -24.84 30.98 21.72
CA MET A 204 -24.51 29.77 22.46
C MET A 204 -25.22 29.69 23.81
N GLU A 205 -25.38 30.82 24.51
CA GLU A 205 -26.17 30.90 25.74
C GLU A 205 -27.63 30.47 25.48
N LEU A 206 -28.26 31.05 24.46
CA LEU A 206 -29.62 30.71 24.06
C LEU A 206 -29.74 29.24 23.62
N ALA A 207 -28.82 28.74 22.80
CA ALA A 207 -28.83 27.35 22.34
C ALA A 207 -28.73 26.36 23.51
N ARG A 208 -27.89 26.64 24.52
CA ARG A 208 -27.79 25.82 25.74
C ARG A 208 -29.09 25.80 26.54
N LEU A 209 -29.77 26.94 26.68
CA LEU A 209 -31.07 27.02 27.37
C LEU A 209 -32.12 26.11 26.72
N LEU A 210 -32.14 26.05 25.38
CA LEU A 210 -33.03 25.17 24.62
C LEU A 210 -32.60 23.70 24.70
N GLN A 211 -31.29 23.44 24.68
CA GLN A 211 -30.72 22.08 24.77
C GLN A 211 -30.98 21.44 26.13
N GLU A 212 -30.82 22.19 27.23
CA GLU A 212 -31.15 21.73 28.60
C GLU A 212 -32.61 21.30 28.76
N ARG A 213 -33.51 21.84 27.92
CA ARG A 213 -34.94 21.53 27.90
C ARG A 213 -35.31 20.46 26.86
N GLY A 214 -34.34 19.96 26.09
CA GLY A 214 -34.58 18.99 25.02
C GLY A 214 -35.42 19.53 23.88
N LEU A 215 -35.36 20.84 23.60
CA LEU A 215 -36.23 21.49 22.62
C LEU A 215 -35.60 21.66 21.24
N ILE A 216 -34.28 21.69 21.14
CA ILE A 216 -33.52 21.98 19.91
C ILE A 216 -32.77 20.73 19.39
N ASP A 217 -32.75 20.54 18.07
CA ASP A 217 -32.06 19.41 17.42
C ASP A 217 -30.83 19.82 16.61
N GLY A 218 -30.66 21.12 16.37
CA GLY A 218 -29.55 21.67 15.59
C GLY A 218 -29.53 23.18 15.60
N ILE A 219 -28.43 23.74 15.11
CA ILE A 219 -28.18 25.18 15.09
C ILE A 219 -27.81 25.62 13.68
N ALA A 220 -28.18 26.84 13.33
CA ALA A 220 -28.06 27.35 11.99
C ALA A 220 -27.42 28.74 11.95
N GLU A 221 -26.53 28.96 10.98
CA GLU A 221 -25.88 30.26 10.71
C GLU A 221 -26.23 30.74 9.30
N GLN A 222 -26.55 32.02 9.21
CA GLN A 222 -26.67 32.74 7.94
C GLN A 222 -25.36 33.44 7.58
N GLY A 223 -24.77 33.07 6.45
CA GLY A 223 -23.50 33.57 5.95
C GLY A 223 -23.58 34.88 5.17
N HIS A 224 -24.45 35.80 5.60
CA HIS A 224 -24.59 37.11 4.96
C HIS A 224 -23.37 37.99 5.19
N GLY A 225 -22.66 38.36 4.13
CA GLY A 225 -21.52 39.27 4.22
C GLY A 225 -20.18 38.58 4.45
N PHE A 226 -20.11 37.25 4.38
CA PHE A 226 -18.85 36.50 4.44
C PHE A 226 -17.85 36.94 3.36
N GLU A 227 -18.30 37.52 2.25
CA GLU A 227 -17.41 38.11 1.24
C GLU A 227 -16.52 39.25 1.77
N ARG A 228 -16.82 39.79 2.96
CA ARG A 228 -16.03 40.80 3.67
C ARG A 228 -15.36 40.27 4.95
N ALA A 229 -15.61 39.02 5.32
CA ALA A 229 -15.09 38.42 6.55
C ALA A 229 -13.72 37.78 6.34
N ASP A 230 -12.98 37.59 7.42
CA ASP A 230 -11.74 36.81 7.42
C ASP A 230 -12.08 35.31 7.57
N PRO A 231 -11.73 34.45 6.60
CA PRO A 231 -11.97 32.99 6.68
C PRO A 231 -11.42 32.34 7.96
N ALA A 232 -10.29 32.82 8.48
CA ALA A 232 -9.70 32.28 9.70
C ALA A 232 -10.54 32.59 10.95
N VAL A 233 -11.22 33.75 10.96
CA VAL A 233 -12.16 34.11 12.04
C VAL A 233 -13.40 33.23 11.96
N ILE A 234 -13.94 33.01 10.75
CA ILE A 234 -15.08 32.13 10.54
C ILE A 234 -14.77 30.71 11.01
N ALA A 235 -13.64 30.13 10.61
CA ALA A 235 -13.24 28.77 10.99
C ALA A 235 -13.14 28.61 12.51
N ARG A 236 -12.42 29.50 13.19
CA ARG A 236 -12.27 29.46 14.66
C ARG A 236 -13.60 29.61 15.40
N ASN A 237 -14.48 30.47 14.92
CA ASN A 237 -15.78 30.68 15.53
C ASN A 237 -16.73 29.50 15.25
N LEU A 238 -16.55 28.81 14.12
CA LEU A 238 -17.26 27.56 13.81
C LEU A 238 -16.83 26.44 14.76
N ASP A 239 -15.53 26.31 15.06
CA ASP A 239 -15.04 25.36 16.07
C ASP A 239 -15.66 25.64 17.44
N THR A 240 -15.73 26.92 17.83
CA THR A 240 -16.35 27.34 19.10
C THR A 240 -17.85 26.99 19.11
N LEU A 241 -18.55 27.22 18.00
CA LEU A 241 -19.95 26.88 17.86
C LEU A 241 -20.19 25.36 17.98
N ALA A 242 -19.25 24.54 17.47
CA ALA A 242 -19.30 23.09 17.53
C ALA A 242 -19.20 22.51 18.95
N GLU A 243 -18.69 23.26 19.92
CA GLU A 243 -18.65 22.85 21.33
C GLU A 243 -20.04 22.58 21.94
N LEU A 244 -21.12 23.07 21.31
CA LEU A 244 -22.50 22.75 21.70
C LEU A 244 -22.86 21.27 21.48
N GLY A 245 -22.11 20.55 20.65
CA GLY A 245 -22.38 19.15 20.31
C GLY A 245 -23.66 18.94 19.50
N LEU A 246 -24.24 20.01 18.95
CA LEU A 246 -25.41 19.99 18.08
C LEU A 246 -24.96 20.03 16.60
N PRO A 247 -25.67 19.35 15.68
CA PRO A 247 -25.45 19.50 14.24
C PRO A 247 -25.56 20.96 13.79
N ILE A 248 -24.58 21.43 13.02
CA ILE A 248 -24.52 22.79 12.48
C ILE A 248 -25.03 22.78 11.04
N TYR A 249 -25.89 23.73 10.70
CA TYR A 249 -26.37 23.95 9.34
C TYR A 249 -25.96 25.35 8.88
N ILE A 250 -25.22 25.43 7.78
CA ILE A 250 -25.03 26.73 7.11
C ILE A 250 -26.29 26.99 6.30
N SER A 251 -27.18 27.79 6.88
CA SER A 251 -28.54 27.99 6.39
C SER A 251 -28.59 28.91 5.18
N GLU A 252 -27.67 29.88 5.12
CA GLU A 252 -27.68 30.90 4.08
C GLU A 252 -26.28 31.31 3.63
N LEU A 253 -25.60 30.47 2.84
CA LEU A 253 -24.33 30.87 2.25
C LEU A 253 -24.57 31.73 1.00
N CYS A 254 -24.34 33.04 1.13
CA CYS A 254 -24.58 34.02 0.08
C CYS A 254 -23.32 34.88 -0.18
N LEU A 255 -22.63 34.64 -1.30
CA LEU A 255 -21.43 35.38 -1.71
C LEU A 255 -21.74 36.35 -2.86
N ASN A 256 -22.09 37.59 -2.50
CA ASN A 256 -22.67 38.57 -3.42
C ASN A 256 -21.62 39.45 -4.12
N THR A 257 -21.09 38.99 -5.27
CA THR A 257 -20.14 39.77 -6.09
C THR A 257 -20.37 39.57 -7.60
N ALA A 258 -20.24 40.66 -8.37
CA ALA A 258 -20.40 40.65 -9.82
C ALA A 258 -19.13 40.16 -10.57
N ASP A 259 -17.99 40.04 -9.88
CA ASP A 259 -16.74 39.52 -10.44
C ASP A 259 -16.68 38.00 -10.24
N ASP A 260 -16.70 37.25 -11.34
CA ASP A 260 -16.66 35.78 -11.36
C ASP A 260 -15.41 35.19 -10.73
N ASN A 261 -14.24 35.82 -10.95
CA ASN A 261 -12.99 35.35 -10.36
C ASN A 261 -12.96 35.61 -8.86
N LEU A 262 -13.52 36.73 -8.42
CA LEU A 262 -13.69 36.99 -6.99
C LEU A 262 -14.70 36.03 -6.37
N GLN A 263 -15.83 35.75 -7.03
CA GLN A 263 -16.81 34.80 -6.54
C GLN A 263 -16.21 33.39 -6.39
N LEU A 264 -15.48 32.91 -7.41
CA LEU A 264 -14.77 31.64 -7.38
C LEU A 264 -13.81 31.56 -6.19
N ARG A 265 -12.95 32.57 -5.98
CA ARG A 265 -12.04 32.61 -4.84
C ARG A 265 -12.76 32.62 -3.49
N LEU A 266 -13.87 33.34 -3.39
CA LEU A 266 -14.68 33.35 -2.17
C LEU A 266 -15.27 31.97 -1.86
N TYR A 267 -15.78 31.25 -2.87
CA TYR A 267 -16.22 29.87 -2.69
C TYR A 267 -15.06 28.94 -2.30
N GLN A 268 -13.90 29.05 -2.95
CA GLN A 268 -12.69 28.30 -2.60
C GLN A 268 -12.21 28.55 -1.16
N ASN A 269 -12.42 29.75 -0.63
CA ASN A 269 -11.99 30.12 0.72
C ASN A 269 -12.98 29.70 1.80
N PHE A 270 -14.29 29.80 1.54
CA PHE A 270 -15.32 29.60 2.58
C PHE A 270 -16.01 28.25 2.50
N PHE A 271 -16.27 27.72 1.30
CA PHE A 271 -17.03 26.49 1.17
C PHE A 271 -16.33 25.28 1.83
N PRO A 272 -15.01 25.07 1.69
CA PRO A 272 -14.31 23.97 2.36
C PRO A 272 -14.38 24.07 3.90
N ILE A 273 -14.30 25.28 4.46
CA ILE A 273 -14.41 25.50 5.92
C ILE A 273 -15.69 24.90 6.46
N PHE A 274 -16.80 25.03 5.72
CA PHE A 274 -18.08 24.47 6.13
C PHE A 274 -18.21 23.00 5.74
N TRP A 275 -17.88 22.67 4.50
CA TRP A 275 -18.13 21.34 3.93
C TRP A 275 -17.27 20.25 4.58
N GLU A 276 -16.06 20.56 5.02
CA GLU A 276 -15.11 19.60 5.61
C GLU A 276 -15.24 19.52 7.15
N HIS A 277 -15.86 20.51 7.80
CA HIS A 277 -15.92 20.56 9.26
C HIS A 277 -16.82 19.44 9.84
N PRO A 278 -16.38 18.63 10.82
CA PRO A 278 -17.08 17.42 11.28
C PRO A 278 -18.49 17.68 11.84
N ALA A 279 -18.72 18.83 12.47
CA ALA A 279 -20.03 19.18 13.05
C ALA A 279 -21.06 19.74 12.05
N VAL A 280 -20.66 20.05 10.81
CA VAL A 280 -21.57 20.61 9.81
C VAL A 280 -22.35 19.50 9.12
N ALA A 281 -23.68 19.53 9.21
CA ALA A 281 -24.59 18.52 8.68
C ALA A 281 -25.17 18.87 7.30
N GLY A 282 -25.08 20.14 6.89
CA GLY A 282 -25.50 20.56 5.55
C GLY A 282 -25.24 22.04 5.28
N VAL A 283 -25.17 22.37 3.99
CA VAL A 283 -24.98 23.75 3.51
C VAL A 283 -26.08 24.08 2.52
N THR A 284 -26.77 25.20 2.74
CA THR A 284 -27.77 25.74 1.81
C THR A 284 -27.20 27.00 1.16
N LEU A 285 -26.99 26.96 -0.15
CA LEU A 285 -26.54 28.10 -0.92
C LEU A 285 -27.72 29.03 -1.21
N TRP A 286 -27.48 30.32 -1.17
CA TRP A 286 -28.48 31.34 -1.45
C TRP A 286 -28.05 32.09 -2.71
N GLY A 287 -28.34 31.49 -3.86
CA GLY A 287 -27.86 31.98 -5.15
C GLY A 287 -27.89 30.93 -6.26
N TYR A 288 -29.04 30.30 -6.52
CA TYR A 288 -29.14 29.37 -7.65
C TYR A 288 -29.12 30.10 -8.99
N LYS A 289 -30.19 30.83 -9.32
CA LYS A 289 -30.39 31.45 -10.64
C LYS A 289 -30.56 32.97 -10.52
N ALA A 290 -30.05 33.69 -11.50
CA ALA A 290 -30.13 35.14 -11.53
C ALA A 290 -31.60 35.60 -11.45
N GLY A 291 -31.87 36.55 -10.56
CA GLY A 291 -33.22 37.08 -10.33
C GLY A 291 -34.05 36.36 -9.28
N GLU A 292 -33.59 35.22 -8.74
CA GLU A 292 -34.35 34.45 -7.75
C GLU A 292 -33.99 34.80 -6.30
N ILE A 293 -33.15 35.81 -6.07
CA ILE A 293 -32.74 36.21 -4.73
C ILE A 293 -32.60 37.73 -4.63
N TRP A 294 -32.87 38.29 -3.46
CA TRP A 294 -32.71 39.70 -3.12
C TRP A 294 -31.26 40.23 -3.24
N ARG A 295 -30.26 39.35 -3.32
CA ARG A 295 -28.84 39.67 -3.53
C ARG A 295 -28.46 39.51 -5.01
N PRO A 296 -28.41 40.60 -5.78
CA PRO A 296 -28.44 40.53 -7.25
C PRO A 296 -27.24 39.83 -7.90
N ASN A 297 -26.11 39.67 -7.19
CA ASN A 297 -24.89 39.06 -7.73
C ASN A 297 -24.50 37.75 -7.05
N ALA A 298 -25.36 37.17 -6.21
CA ALA A 298 -25.08 35.91 -5.51
C ALA A 298 -25.36 34.66 -6.37
N PHE A 299 -26.05 34.82 -7.51
CA PHE A 299 -26.41 33.70 -8.38
C PHE A 299 -25.18 32.92 -8.88
N LEU A 300 -25.38 31.62 -9.09
CA LEU A 300 -24.42 30.66 -9.63
C LEU A 300 -24.73 30.28 -11.08
N ILE A 301 -25.97 30.53 -11.52
CA ILE A 301 -26.45 30.38 -12.89
C ILE A 301 -27.04 31.72 -13.35
N ASP A 302 -26.63 32.20 -14.51
CA ASP A 302 -27.10 33.48 -15.03
C ASP A 302 -28.51 33.41 -15.65
N TRP A 303 -28.99 34.53 -16.20
CA TRP A 303 -30.31 34.64 -16.82
C TRP A 303 -30.48 33.77 -18.07
N PHE A 304 -29.38 33.32 -18.68
CA PHE A 304 -29.36 32.49 -19.88
C PHE A 304 -29.18 31.00 -19.56
N GLY A 305 -28.97 30.65 -18.29
CA GLY A 305 -28.73 29.28 -17.87
C GLY A 305 -27.24 28.89 -17.85
N GLU A 306 -26.33 29.83 -18.04
CA GLU A 306 -24.88 29.57 -18.02
C GLU A 306 -24.36 29.51 -16.58
N GLU A 307 -23.52 28.52 -16.31
CA GLU A 307 -22.91 28.30 -15.00
C GLU A 307 -21.71 29.22 -14.80
N ARG A 308 -21.69 29.96 -13.69
CA ARG A 308 -20.52 30.73 -13.28
C ARG A 308 -19.38 29.81 -12.87
N PRO A 309 -18.10 30.26 -12.96
CA PRO A 309 -16.94 29.46 -12.59
C PRO A 309 -17.00 28.85 -11.18
N ALA A 310 -17.64 29.53 -10.23
CA ALA A 310 -17.83 29.01 -8.88
C ALA A 310 -18.68 27.71 -8.83
N LEU A 311 -19.71 27.60 -9.67
CA LEU A 311 -20.55 26.39 -9.74
C LEU A 311 -19.83 25.23 -10.43
N GLN A 312 -19.04 25.54 -11.47
CA GLN A 312 -18.19 24.56 -12.14
C GLN A 312 -17.14 24.00 -11.17
N TRP A 313 -16.48 24.88 -10.41
CA TRP A 313 -15.55 24.47 -9.36
C TRP A 313 -16.23 23.65 -8.26
N LEU A 314 -17.42 24.04 -7.77
CA LEU A 314 -18.16 23.25 -6.78
C LEU A 314 -18.46 21.83 -7.28
N ARG A 315 -18.82 21.66 -8.56
CA ARG A 315 -19.02 20.35 -9.18
C ARG A 315 -17.75 19.52 -9.18
N GLU A 316 -16.63 20.13 -9.57
CA GLU A 316 -15.34 19.45 -9.58
C GLU A 316 -14.92 19.07 -8.16
N TYR A 317 -14.94 20.03 -7.24
CA TYR A 317 -14.54 19.86 -5.83
C TYR A 317 -15.32 18.74 -5.13
N LEU A 318 -16.62 18.61 -5.43
CA LEU A 318 -17.47 17.58 -4.83
C LEU A 318 -17.45 16.23 -5.57
N ASN A 319 -16.75 16.14 -6.71
CA ASN A 319 -16.68 14.92 -7.51
C ASN A 319 -15.59 13.97 -6.97
N PRO A 320 -15.95 12.82 -6.36
CA PRO A 320 -14.98 11.84 -5.88
C PRO A 320 -14.21 11.14 -7.02
N ALA A 321 -14.63 11.27 -8.27
CA ALA A 321 -14.04 10.62 -9.45
C ALA A 321 -13.06 11.52 -10.24
N GLN A 322 -12.56 12.62 -9.67
CA GLN A 322 -11.50 13.38 -10.32
C GLN A 322 -10.27 12.50 -10.61
N PRO A 323 -9.62 12.64 -11.78
CA PRO A 323 -8.35 11.96 -12.04
C PRO A 323 -7.33 12.26 -10.94
N ILE A 324 -6.60 11.25 -10.46
CA ILE A 324 -5.58 11.39 -9.39
C ILE A 324 -4.63 12.56 -9.67
N ALA A 325 -4.21 12.74 -10.93
CA ALA A 325 -3.33 13.84 -11.31
C ALA A 325 -3.89 15.24 -10.99
N ALA A 326 -5.20 15.45 -11.16
CA ALA A 326 -5.84 16.74 -10.85
C ALA A 326 -5.89 16.98 -9.34
N ARG A 327 -6.26 15.96 -8.56
CA ARG A 327 -6.28 16.00 -7.09
C ARG A 327 -4.90 16.24 -6.50
N VAL A 328 -3.87 15.60 -7.06
CA VAL A 328 -2.47 15.81 -6.65
C VAL A 328 -2.04 17.25 -6.95
N ALA A 329 -2.34 17.78 -8.13
CA ALA A 329 -1.97 19.15 -8.49
C ALA A 329 -2.66 20.20 -7.59
N GLU A 330 -3.95 19.99 -7.26
CA GLU A 330 -4.69 20.85 -6.34
C GLU A 330 -4.07 20.81 -4.93
N LEU A 331 -3.87 19.61 -4.38
CA LEU A 331 -3.29 19.44 -3.05
C LEU A 331 -1.88 20.03 -2.97
N LEU A 332 -1.03 19.73 -3.97
CA LEU A 332 0.33 20.26 -4.05
C LEU A 332 0.36 21.80 -4.06
N GLY A 333 -0.59 22.44 -4.75
CA GLY A 333 -0.74 23.90 -4.78
C GLY A 333 -1.17 24.53 -3.46
N ARG A 334 -1.73 23.74 -2.53
CA ARG A 334 -2.15 24.17 -1.18
C ARG A 334 -1.08 23.92 -0.11
N MET A 335 -0.03 23.16 -0.43
CA MET A 335 1.04 22.79 0.49
C MET A 335 2.09 23.90 0.60
N THR A 336 2.49 24.18 1.83
CA THR A 336 3.72 24.91 2.14
C THR A 336 4.95 24.07 1.83
N LEU A 337 6.10 24.71 1.68
CA LEU A 337 7.37 24.00 1.46
C LEU A 337 7.69 23.03 2.61
N ALA A 338 7.38 23.39 3.86
CA ALA A 338 7.57 22.51 5.02
C ALA A 338 6.70 21.25 4.95
N GLU A 339 5.42 21.38 4.56
CA GLU A 339 4.54 20.22 4.35
C GLU A 339 5.04 19.33 3.19
N LYS A 340 5.58 19.93 2.12
CA LYS A 340 6.20 19.21 0.99
C LYS A 340 7.42 18.39 1.45
N VAL A 341 8.35 19.01 2.19
CA VAL A 341 9.52 18.34 2.76
C VAL A 341 9.12 17.24 3.75
N GLY A 342 8.08 17.48 4.56
CA GLY A 342 7.53 16.47 5.46
C GLY A 342 7.05 15.21 4.72
N GLN A 343 6.43 15.35 3.54
CA GLN A 343 6.04 14.20 2.72
C GLN A 343 7.23 13.37 2.24
N MET A 344 8.40 13.98 2.03
CA MET A 344 9.64 13.32 1.62
C MET A 344 10.38 12.63 2.79
N THR A 345 9.81 12.67 3.99
CA THR A 345 10.43 12.16 5.22
C THR A 345 9.76 10.88 5.68
N GLN A 346 10.56 9.84 5.92
CA GLN A 346 10.11 8.59 6.53
C GLN A 346 10.88 8.29 7.82
N VAL A 347 10.15 8.03 8.92
CA VAL A 347 10.71 7.85 10.27
C VAL A 347 10.39 6.46 10.83
N ASN A 348 11.34 5.86 11.55
CA ASN A 348 11.10 4.59 12.24
C ASN A 348 10.14 4.80 13.41
N VAL A 349 9.16 3.92 13.54
CA VAL A 349 8.07 4.07 14.51
C VAL A 349 8.53 4.03 15.97
N THR A 350 9.69 3.42 16.27
CA THR A 350 10.25 3.41 17.65
C THR A 350 10.49 4.81 18.18
N ARG A 351 10.78 5.80 17.30
CA ARG A 351 10.93 7.20 17.70
C ARG A 351 9.65 7.79 18.30
N LEU A 352 8.49 7.24 17.94
CA LEU A 352 7.20 7.66 18.46
C LEU A 352 6.85 6.97 19.78
N MET A 353 7.66 6.00 20.28
CA MET A 353 7.35 5.17 21.45
C MET A 353 8.16 5.49 22.73
N GLY A 354 9.18 6.35 22.68
CA GLY A 354 10.05 6.65 23.84
C GLY A 354 11.47 6.08 23.73
N ARG A 355 12.33 6.33 24.73
CA ARG A 355 13.80 6.46 24.58
C ARG A 355 14.56 5.22 24.07
N GLY A 356 14.90 5.23 22.78
CA GLY A 356 15.97 4.40 22.20
C GLY A 356 15.77 4.21 20.70
N GLU A 357 16.77 3.68 20.00
CA GLU A 357 16.61 3.30 18.58
C GLU A 357 15.71 2.05 18.43
N TRP A 358 15.70 1.18 19.45
CA TRP A 358 15.06 -0.14 19.44
C TRP A 358 14.09 -0.40 20.61
N ASP A 359 13.83 0.61 21.44
CA ASP A 359 12.94 0.44 22.59
C ASP A 359 11.47 0.34 22.12
N ARG A 360 10.77 -0.71 22.53
CA ARG A 360 9.35 -0.92 22.25
C ARG A 360 8.56 -0.41 23.45
N GLY A 361 7.61 0.49 23.21
CA GLY A 361 6.85 1.13 24.27
C GLY A 361 5.51 1.69 23.80
N PRO A 362 4.70 2.24 24.72
CA PRO A 362 3.49 2.96 24.33
C PRO A 362 3.86 4.21 23.52
N LEU A 363 2.96 4.62 22.64
CA LEU A 363 3.13 5.88 21.92
C LEU A 363 3.30 7.06 22.88
N ASN A 364 4.20 7.98 22.52
CA ASN A 364 4.55 9.14 23.30
C ASN A 364 3.98 10.40 22.65
N GLU A 365 3.07 11.08 23.34
CA GLU A 365 2.35 12.28 22.85
C GLU A 365 3.28 13.37 22.32
N TYR A 366 4.40 13.63 22.99
CA TYR A 366 5.34 14.66 22.57
C TYR A 366 5.95 14.31 21.20
N TRP A 367 6.41 13.07 21.03
CA TRP A 367 7.00 12.63 19.76
C TRP A 367 5.98 12.50 18.65
N LEU A 368 4.75 12.08 18.96
CA LEU A 368 3.64 12.07 18.00
C LEU A 368 3.41 13.46 17.42
N ARG A 369 3.26 14.49 18.28
CA ARG A 369 3.09 15.87 17.82
C ARG A 369 4.31 16.39 17.08
N ARG A 370 5.50 16.21 17.65
CA ARG A 370 6.74 16.71 17.05
C ARG A 370 6.99 16.13 15.65
N ILE A 371 6.75 14.84 15.47
CA ILE A 371 7.07 14.15 14.21
C ILE A 371 5.93 14.31 13.20
N LEU A 372 4.68 14.06 13.59
CA LEU A 372 3.55 14.02 12.64
C LEU A 372 2.96 15.40 12.38
N ILE A 373 2.94 16.29 13.37
CA ILE A 373 2.33 17.61 13.25
C ILE A 373 3.38 18.67 12.91
N ASP A 374 4.41 18.84 13.75
CA ASP A 374 5.39 19.94 13.57
C ASP A 374 6.28 19.72 12.32
N ASN A 375 6.68 18.47 12.06
CA ASN A 375 7.54 18.12 10.93
C ASN A 375 6.76 17.60 9.70
N HIS A 376 5.43 17.51 9.80
CA HIS A 376 4.55 17.05 8.71
C HIS A 376 4.96 15.70 8.08
N VAL A 377 5.58 14.80 8.86
CA VAL A 377 6.14 13.55 8.35
C VAL A 377 5.07 12.75 7.62
N GLY A 378 5.32 12.44 6.35
CA GLY A 378 4.36 11.79 5.47
C GLY A 378 4.41 10.27 5.50
N SER A 379 5.46 9.67 6.09
CA SER A 379 5.61 8.22 6.15
C SER A 379 6.26 7.73 7.45
N LEU A 380 5.83 6.55 7.88
CA LEU A 380 6.44 5.79 8.97
C LEU A 380 6.85 4.40 8.48
N LEU A 381 7.75 3.76 9.21
CA LEU A 381 8.03 2.33 9.03
C LEU A 381 8.21 1.56 10.34
N SER A 382 8.11 0.24 10.25
CA SER A 382 8.50 -0.69 11.31
C SER A 382 9.87 -1.32 11.04
N GLY A 383 10.94 -0.58 11.36
CA GLY A 383 12.31 -1.06 11.26
C GLY A 383 12.72 -1.98 12.41
N GLY A 384 13.57 -2.97 12.09
CA GLY A 384 14.14 -3.93 13.03
C GLY A 384 13.12 -4.69 13.90
N GLY A 385 11.95 -4.99 13.35
CA GLY A 385 10.89 -5.69 14.07
C GLY A 385 10.10 -4.80 15.03
N ALA A 386 10.11 -3.48 14.86
CA ALA A 386 9.29 -2.58 15.67
C ALA A 386 7.79 -2.90 15.54
N ALA A 387 7.15 -3.16 16.68
CA ALA A 387 5.76 -3.61 16.77
C ALA A 387 5.05 -2.99 17.98
N PRO A 388 3.71 -2.89 17.97
CA PRO A 388 2.94 -2.55 19.17
C PRO A 388 3.08 -3.63 20.25
N VAL A 389 2.77 -3.26 21.49
CA VAL A 389 2.76 -4.19 22.63
C VAL A 389 1.32 -4.27 23.17
N PRO A 390 0.65 -5.45 23.13
CA PRO A 390 1.15 -6.74 22.63
C PRO A 390 1.24 -6.81 21.09
N ASN A 391 2.19 -7.60 20.56
CA ASN A 391 2.36 -7.80 19.11
C ASN A 391 1.30 -8.77 18.56
N GLN A 392 0.09 -8.27 18.33
CA GLN A 392 -1.07 -9.03 17.85
C GLN A 392 -1.83 -8.27 16.75
N PRO A 393 -2.54 -8.96 15.84
CA PRO A 393 -3.21 -8.31 14.70
C PRO A 393 -4.14 -7.16 15.09
N ALA A 394 -4.99 -7.36 16.11
CA ALA A 394 -5.89 -6.33 16.62
C ALA A 394 -5.15 -5.09 17.17
N ALA A 395 -4.05 -5.30 17.89
CA ALA A 395 -3.25 -4.22 18.44
C ALA A 395 -2.54 -3.42 17.34
N TRP A 396 -2.12 -4.07 16.26
CA TRP A 396 -1.60 -3.37 15.07
C TRP A 396 -2.63 -2.46 14.41
N ALA A 397 -3.88 -2.93 14.26
CA ALA A 397 -4.95 -2.09 13.73
C ALA A 397 -5.22 -0.86 14.60
N GLU A 398 -5.32 -1.02 15.92
CA GLU A 398 -5.49 0.11 16.86
C GLU A 398 -4.31 1.08 16.82
N PHE A 399 -3.09 0.53 16.76
CA PHE A 399 -1.85 1.28 16.71
C PHE A 399 -1.73 2.12 15.45
N THR A 400 -1.90 1.52 14.26
CA THR A 400 -1.83 2.23 12.98
C THR A 400 -2.97 3.24 12.84
N ASN A 401 -4.19 2.92 13.28
CA ASN A 401 -5.30 3.88 13.30
C ASN A 401 -5.01 5.09 14.18
N THR A 402 -4.35 4.89 15.32
CA THR A 402 -3.97 6.00 16.20
C THR A 402 -3.01 6.93 15.46
N LEU A 403 -1.99 6.39 14.79
CA LEU A 403 -1.05 7.19 13.99
C LEU A 403 -1.75 7.94 12.85
N GLN A 404 -2.68 7.30 12.14
CA GLN A 404 -3.45 7.96 11.08
C GLN A 404 -4.27 9.14 11.60
N ARG A 405 -4.93 9.02 12.77
CA ARG A 405 -5.71 10.13 13.34
C ARG A 405 -4.87 11.37 13.60
N TYR A 406 -3.62 11.22 14.05
CA TYR A 406 -2.72 12.37 14.23
C TYR A 406 -2.37 13.04 12.90
N ALA A 407 -2.06 12.26 11.87
CA ALA A 407 -1.72 12.84 10.57
C ALA A 407 -2.92 13.56 9.91
N LEU A 408 -4.14 13.02 10.11
CA LEU A 408 -5.37 13.63 9.63
C LEU A 408 -5.79 14.89 10.41
N ASP A 409 -5.27 15.10 11.63
CA ASP A 409 -5.49 16.32 12.44
C ASP A 409 -4.65 17.52 11.95
N THR A 410 -3.80 17.32 10.93
CA THR A 410 -3.07 18.42 10.30
C THR A 410 -3.97 19.27 9.39
N ARG A 411 -3.57 20.50 9.11
CA ARG A 411 -4.32 21.48 8.29
C ARG A 411 -4.85 20.95 6.95
N LEU A 412 -4.10 20.05 6.30
CA LEU A 412 -4.46 19.48 5.00
C LEU A 412 -4.94 18.02 5.08
N GLY A 413 -4.97 17.43 6.28
CA GLY A 413 -5.46 16.06 6.50
C GLY A 413 -4.77 15.00 5.63
N ILE A 414 -3.46 15.11 5.38
CA ILE A 414 -2.75 14.18 4.49
C ILE A 414 -2.45 12.87 5.24
N PRO A 415 -2.99 11.71 4.81
CA PRO A 415 -2.80 10.43 5.50
C PRO A 415 -1.35 9.94 5.44
N LEU A 416 -0.92 9.14 6.42
CA LEU A 416 0.40 8.50 6.43
C LEU A 416 0.42 7.31 5.47
N ILE A 417 1.55 7.13 4.78
CA ILE A 417 1.89 5.84 4.20
C ILE A 417 2.83 5.10 5.14
N TYR A 418 2.44 3.89 5.55
CA TYR A 418 3.18 3.07 6.52
C TYR A 418 3.86 1.89 5.81
N GLY A 419 5.18 1.78 5.96
CA GLY A 419 6.03 0.72 5.41
C GLY A 419 6.38 -0.40 6.41
N THR A 420 6.48 -1.64 5.93
CA THR A 420 7.02 -2.77 6.71
C THR A 420 7.82 -3.71 5.82
N ASP A 421 8.80 -4.39 6.40
CA ASP A 421 9.42 -5.56 5.80
C ASP A 421 8.50 -6.78 5.99
N ALA A 422 7.76 -7.14 4.95
CA ALA A 422 7.00 -8.38 4.84
C ALA A 422 7.63 -9.26 3.73
N VAL A 423 8.85 -9.75 4.01
CA VAL A 423 9.76 -10.40 3.04
C VAL A 423 9.29 -11.80 2.67
N HIS A 424 8.74 -12.55 3.63
CA HIS A 424 8.31 -13.94 3.46
C HIS A 424 7.01 -14.23 4.24
N GLY A 425 6.04 -13.33 4.10
CA GLY A 425 4.84 -13.25 4.96
C GLY A 425 4.83 -11.93 5.72
N HIS A 426 3.77 -11.65 6.48
CA HIS A 426 3.72 -10.45 7.34
C HIS A 426 4.55 -10.67 8.61
N ASN A 427 5.87 -10.77 8.42
CA ASN A 427 6.80 -11.32 9.39
C ASN A 427 7.00 -10.48 10.66
N ASN A 428 6.41 -9.30 10.78
CA ASN A 428 6.42 -8.52 12.03
C ASN A 428 5.28 -8.91 12.99
N VAL A 429 4.33 -9.76 12.58
CA VAL A 429 3.10 -10.07 13.33
C VAL A 429 3.08 -11.54 13.75
N VAL A 430 3.00 -11.81 15.06
CA VAL A 430 3.05 -13.19 15.61
C VAL A 430 1.96 -14.10 15.05
N GLY A 431 0.77 -13.56 14.75
CA GLY A 431 -0.37 -14.31 14.21
C GLY A 431 -0.32 -14.54 12.69
N ALA A 432 0.63 -13.95 11.97
CA ALA A 432 0.69 -14.07 10.51
C ALA A 432 1.44 -15.33 10.05
N THR A 433 1.20 -15.72 8.80
CA THR A 433 1.88 -16.86 8.19
C THR A 433 3.32 -16.50 7.85
N ILE A 434 4.26 -17.39 8.18
CA ILE A 434 5.66 -17.30 7.77
C ILE A 434 5.93 -18.34 6.69
N TYR A 435 6.22 -17.89 5.48
CA TYR A 435 6.50 -18.73 4.30
C TYR A 435 7.98 -19.06 4.19
N PRO A 436 8.38 -20.00 3.30
CA PRO A 436 9.79 -20.17 2.95
C PRO A 436 10.41 -18.84 2.48
N HIS A 437 11.67 -18.59 2.84
CA HIS A 437 12.40 -17.46 2.27
C HIS A 437 12.53 -17.59 0.75
N ASN A 438 12.76 -16.45 0.08
CA ASN A 438 12.75 -16.33 -1.38
C ASN A 438 13.69 -17.30 -2.08
N ILE A 439 14.84 -17.64 -1.50
CA ILE A 439 15.76 -18.63 -2.09
C ILE A 439 15.16 -20.04 -2.11
N GLY A 440 14.33 -20.39 -1.13
CA GLY A 440 13.55 -21.63 -1.12
C GLY A 440 12.44 -21.58 -2.17
N LEU A 441 11.68 -20.48 -2.21
CA LEU A 441 10.62 -20.30 -3.23
C LEU A 441 11.18 -20.31 -4.66
N ALA A 442 12.39 -19.79 -4.86
CA ALA A 442 13.10 -19.91 -6.13
C ALA A 442 13.38 -21.35 -6.50
N ALA A 443 13.66 -22.22 -5.53
CA ALA A 443 13.88 -23.64 -5.76
C ALA A 443 12.61 -24.38 -6.21
N ALA A 444 11.42 -23.85 -5.96
CA ALA A 444 10.18 -24.39 -6.49
C ALA A 444 10.00 -24.15 -8.00
N TRP A 445 10.61 -23.09 -8.55
CA TRP A 445 10.46 -22.63 -9.94
C TRP A 445 8.99 -22.41 -10.33
N ASP A 446 8.22 -21.81 -9.42
CA ASP A 446 6.76 -21.67 -9.55
C ASP A 446 6.32 -20.21 -9.32
N PRO A 447 6.23 -19.41 -10.40
CA PRO A 447 5.72 -18.04 -10.32
C PRO A 447 4.25 -17.97 -9.85
N ALA A 448 3.43 -18.99 -10.10
CA ALA A 448 2.05 -18.99 -9.66
C ALA A 448 1.96 -19.10 -8.12
N LEU A 449 2.77 -19.99 -7.54
CA LEU A 449 2.91 -20.14 -6.09
C LEU A 449 3.42 -18.85 -5.43
N VAL A 450 4.45 -18.21 -5.99
CA VAL A 450 4.96 -16.92 -5.45
C VAL A 450 3.89 -15.83 -5.51
N LYS A 451 3.10 -15.76 -6.60
CA LYS A 451 1.97 -14.83 -6.69
C LYS A 451 0.92 -15.13 -5.62
N GLU A 452 0.55 -16.39 -5.41
CA GLU A 452 -0.42 -16.81 -4.40
C GLU A 452 0.01 -16.38 -2.99
N ILE A 453 1.27 -16.64 -2.62
CA ILE A 453 1.88 -16.20 -1.35
C ILE A 453 1.84 -14.67 -1.22
N ALA A 454 2.19 -13.96 -2.28
CA ALA A 454 2.19 -12.50 -2.30
C ALA A 454 0.78 -11.91 -2.13
N VAL A 455 -0.26 -12.50 -2.73
CA VAL A 455 -1.66 -12.09 -2.49
C VAL A 455 -2.02 -12.27 -1.02
N ARG A 456 -1.70 -13.43 -0.43
CA ARG A 456 -2.01 -13.68 0.99
C ARG A 456 -1.25 -12.73 1.92
N THR A 457 0.03 -12.49 1.64
CA THR A 457 0.86 -11.55 2.40
C THR A 457 0.29 -10.12 2.34
N ALA A 458 -0.15 -9.66 1.16
CA ALA A 458 -0.75 -8.34 1.02
C ALA A 458 -2.03 -8.17 1.84
N ARG A 459 -2.88 -9.21 1.91
CA ARG A 459 -4.09 -9.21 2.74
C ARG A 459 -3.74 -9.07 4.21
N ASP A 460 -2.79 -9.88 4.69
CA ASP A 460 -2.36 -9.85 6.09
C ASP A 460 -1.76 -8.46 6.45
N VAL A 461 -0.90 -7.92 5.58
CA VAL A 461 -0.32 -6.58 5.75
C VAL A 461 -1.41 -5.51 5.79
N ARG A 462 -2.34 -5.51 4.84
CA ARG A 462 -3.41 -4.50 4.77
C ARG A 462 -4.34 -4.57 5.98
N ALA A 463 -4.70 -5.76 6.42
CA ALA A 463 -5.58 -5.98 7.57
C ALA A 463 -5.02 -5.33 8.85
N THR A 464 -3.70 -5.25 8.99
CA THR A 464 -3.02 -4.58 10.11
C THR A 464 -2.85 -3.06 9.96
N GLY A 465 -3.43 -2.45 8.93
CA GLY A 465 -3.41 -1.00 8.68
C GLY A 465 -2.16 -0.49 7.97
N ILE A 466 -1.33 -1.39 7.45
CA ILE A 466 -0.11 -1.07 6.70
C ILE A 466 -0.42 -1.04 5.20
N HIS A 467 0.29 -0.20 4.43
CA HIS A 467 -0.05 0.10 3.03
C HIS A 467 1.13 -0.15 2.06
N TRP A 468 2.31 -0.43 2.59
CA TRP A 468 3.53 -0.46 1.82
C TRP A 468 4.44 -1.59 2.31
N ASN A 469 4.81 -2.50 1.40
CA ASN A 469 5.72 -3.60 1.67
C ASN A 469 7.08 -3.33 1.03
N PHE A 470 8.15 -3.43 1.82
CA PHE A 470 9.53 -3.39 1.34
C PHE A 470 9.98 -4.73 0.73
N ALA A 471 9.20 -5.24 -0.23
CA ALA A 471 9.47 -6.47 -0.98
C ALA A 471 8.80 -6.41 -2.36
N PRO A 472 9.27 -7.16 -3.37
CA PRO A 472 10.31 -8.20 -3.31
C PRO A 472 11.76 -7.69 -3.48
N VAL A 473 12.72 -8.53 -3.06
CA VAL A 473 14.13 -8.38 -3.42
C VAL A 473 14.34 -8.89 -4.86
N ALA A 474 14.95 -8.04 -5.69
CA ALA A 474 15.29 -8.26 -7.09
C ALA A 474 16.81 -8.35 -7.33
N ASP A 475 17.61 -8.27 -6.26
CA ASP A 475 19.03 -8.65 -6.32
C ASP A 475 19.20 -10.12 -6.69
N LEU A 476 20.36 -10.44 -7.29
CA LEU A 476 20.73 -11.82 -7.62
C LEU A 476 21.69 -12.39 -6.57
N GLY A 477 21.41 -13.61 -6.10
CA GLY A 477 22.25 -14.36 -5.17
C GLY A 477 23.45 -14.97 -5.91
N ARG A 478 24.47 -14.15 -6.20
CA ARG A 478 25.66 -14.58 -6.98
C ARG A 478 26.94 -14.72 -6.15
N ASP A 479 26.92 -14.28 -4.89
CA ASP A 479 28.00 -14.50 -3.94
C ASP A 479 27.44 -15.05 -2.62
N PRO A 480 27.59 -16.34 -2.32
CA PRO A 480 27.03 -16.95 -1.11
C PRO A 480 27.69 -16.46 0.19
N ARG A 481 28.82 -15.74 0.12
CA ARG A 481 29.43 -15.11 1.30
C ARG A 481 28.55 -14.01 1.89
N TRP A 482 27.69 -13.42 1.07
CA TRP A 482 26.81 -12.32 1.45
C TRP A 482 25.68 -12.78 2.37
N GLY A 483 25.49 -12.09 3.50
CA GLY A 483 24.51 -12.43 4.52
C GLY A 483 23.05 -12.27 4.11
N ARG A 484 22.75 -11.69 2.94
CA ARG A 484 21.38 -11.56 2.40
C ARG A 484 21.11 -12.47 1.21
N PHE A 485 22.00 -13.42 0.92
CA PHE A 485 21.85 -14.34 -0.21
C PHE A 485 20.47 -15.02 -0.27
N TYR A 486 19.94 -15.40 0.90
CA TYR A 486 18.65 -16.09 1.01
C TYR A 486 17.42 -15.23 0.71
N GLU A 487 17.56 -13.90 0.75
CA GLU A 487 16.48 -12.96 0.43
C GLU A 487 16.23 -12.89 -1.08
N THR A 488 17.18 -13.37 -1.91
CA THR A 488 17.11 -13.34 -3.37
C THR A 488 16.31 -14.50 -3.95
N PHE A 489 15.88 -14.38 -5.21
CA PHE A 489 15.31 -15.47 -5.99
C PHE A 489 16.37 -16.30 -6.76
N GLY A 490 17.60 -16.39 -6.23
CA GLY A 490 18.68 -17.17 -6.82
C GLY A 490 19.63 -16.37 -7.71
N GLU A 491 20.47 -17.09 -8.46
CA GLU A 491 21.58 -16.49 -9.22
C GLU A 491 21.20 -16.06 -10.65
N ASP A 492 20.07 -16.56 -11.16
CA ASP A 492 19.66 -16.45 -12.56
C ASP A 492 18.78 -15.22 -12.83
N PRO A 493 19.13 -14.37 -13.83
CA PRO A 493 18.34 -13.20 -14.19
C PRO A 493 16.89 -13.50 -14.61
N LEU A 494 16.63 -14.58 -15.36
CA LEU A 494 15.28 -14.87 -15.85
C LEU A 494 14.38 -15.42 -14.74
N LEU A 495 14.86 -16.40 -13.98
CA LEU A 495 14.13 -16.97 -12.85
C LEU A 495 13.78 -15.87 -11.85
N ALA A 496 14.75 -15.04 -11.45
CA ALA A 496 14.50 -13.92 -10.57
C ALA A 496 13.49 -12.92 -11.18
N SER A 497 13.59 -12.61 -12.48
CA SER A 497 12.64 -11.73 -13.16
C SER A 497 11.19 -12.24 -13.09
N GLU A 498 10.97 -13.51 -13.36
CA GLU A 498 9.61 -14.11 -13.34
C GLU A 498 9.03 -14.13 -11.92
N LEU A 499 9.84 -14.43 -10.91
CA LEU A 499 9.42 -14.51 -9.51
C LEU A 499 9.21 -13.12 -8.88
N VAL A 500 10.09 -12.15 -9.18
CA VAL A 500 9.90 -10.73 -8.81
C VAL A 500 8.60 -10.19 -9.41
N ALA A 501 8.38 -10.40 -10.71
CA ALA A 501 7.16 -9.94 -11.37
C ALA A 501 5.90 -10.61 -10.82
N ALA A 502 5.97 -11.91 -10.48
CA ALA A 502 4.88 -12.62 -9.81
C ALA A 502 4.58 -12.05 -8.42
N SER A 503 5.61 -11.78 -7.62
CA SER A 503 5.47 -11.18 -6.29
C SER A 503 4.85 -9.78 -6.36
N VAL A 504 5.33 -8.90 -7.25
CA VAL A 504 4.75 -7.56 -7.47
C VAL A 504 3.27 -7.65 -7.86
N ARG A 505 2.91 -8.51 -8.82
CA ARG A 505 1.51 -8.71 -9.23
C ARG A 505 0.63 -9.25 -8.11
N GLY A 506 1.17 -10.11 -7.25
CA GLY A 506 0.44 -10.64 -6.09
C GLY A 506 0.24 -9.59 -5.01
N LEU A 507 1.30 -8.87 -4.64
CA LEU A 507 1.26 -7.84 -3.60
C LEU A 507 0.28 -6.72 -3.93
N GLN A 508 0.23 -6.30 -5.19
CA GLN A 508 -0.60 -5.17 -5.64
C GLN A 508 -1.95 -5.60 -6.24
N ALA A 509 -2.34 -6.88 -6.15
CA ALA A 509 -3.52 -7.41 -6.82
C ALA A 509 -4.83 -6.71 -6.43
N GLU A 510 -4.94 -6.28 -5.17
CA GLU A 510 -6.11 -5.58 -4.63
C GLU A 510 -5.98 -4.06 -4.66
N GLY A 511 -4.86 -3.52 -5.15
CA GLY A 511 -4.62 -2.07 -5.28
C GLY A 511 -4.42 -1.31 -3.96
N ARG A 512 -4.37 -1.99 -2.81
CA ARG A 512 -4.26 -1.35 -1.48
C ARG A 512 -2.88 -1.46 -0.83
N ILE A 513 -1.95 -2.19 -1.45
CA ILE A 513 -0.56 -2.35 -1.00
C ILE A 513 0.39 -1.94 -2.14
N ALA A 514 1.44 -1.18 -1.81
CA ALA A 514 2.55 -0.93 -2.71
C ALA A 514 3.67 -1.96 -2.52
N ALA A 515 4.18 -2.50 -3.63
CA ALA A 515 5.37 -3.34 -3.66
C ALA A 515 6.64 -2.51 -3.90
N THR A 516 7.73 -2.88 -3.25
CA THR A 516 9.04 -2.24 -3.40
C THR A 516 10.05 -3.18 -4.01
N VAL A 517 10.47 -2.91 -5.24
CA VAL A 517 11.55 -3.66 -5.87
C VAL A 517 12.89 -3.14 -5.31
N LYS A 518 13.68 -4.03 -4.69
CA LYS A 518 14.92 -3.65 -3.97
C LYS A 518 16.09 -4.63 -4.19
N HIS A 519 17.35 -4.25 -4.07
CA HIS A 519 17.87 -2.92 -3.80
C HIS A 519 18.54 -2.39 -5.08
N PHE A 520 17.97 -1.35 -5.68
CA PHE A 520 18.39 -0.85 -6.99
C PHE A 520 19.74 -0.11 -6.88
N ILE A 521 20.85 -0.59 -7.42
CA ILE A 521 21.02 -1.88 -8.10
C ILE A 521 22.40 -2.50 -7.84
N GLY A 522 22.51 -3.82 -8.03
CA GLY A 522 23.78 -4.56 -8.04
C GLY A 522 24.26 -4.98 -6.66
N TYR A 523 23.40 -4.90 -5.64
CA TYR A 523 23.79 -5.02 -4.24
C TYR A 523 24.35 -6.41 -3.89
N GLY A 524 23.75 -7.46 -4.45
CA GLY A 524 24.14 -8.86 -4.20
C GLY A 524 25.47 -9.33 -4.81
N GLN A 525 26.27 -8.44 -5.41
CA GLN A 525 27.58 -8.76 -6.00
C GLN A 525 28.73 -7.92 -5.41
N ALA A 526 28.70 -7.71 -4.11
CA ALA A 526 29.79 -7.06 -3.39
C ALA A 526 31.11 -7.82 -3.57
N ILE A 527 32.21 -7.12 -3.88
CA ILE A 527 33.49 -7.76 -4.27
C ILE A 527 34.09 -8.65 -3.17
N THR A 528 33.88 -8.27 -1.91
CA THR A 528 34.35 -9.02 -0.74
C THR A 528 33.36 -10.07 -0.25
N GLY A 529 32.15 -10.12 -0.83
CA GLY A 529 31.03 -10.88 -0.31
C GLY A 529 30.46 -10.33 1.00
N MET A 530 30.86 -9.12 1.41
CA MET A 530 30.35 -8.45 2.62
C MET A 530 29.22 -7.49 2.24
N ASP A 531 28.20 -7.42 3.08
CA ASP A 531 27.08 -6.53 2.94
C ASP A 531 27.52 -5.06 2.87
N ARG A 532 26.90 -4.29 1.97
CA ARG A 532 27.21 -2.86 1.70
C ARG A 532 28.63 -2.56 1.21
N ALA A 533 29.47 -3.56 0.97
CA ALA A 533 30.75 -3.32 0.33
C ALA A 533 30.57 -2.92 -1.15
N PRO A 534 31.53 -2.17 -1.73
CA PRO A 534 31.43 -1.72 -3.12
C PRO A 534 31.28 -2.86 -4.12
N THR A 535 30.53 -2.59 -5.19
CA THR A 535 30.37 -3.49 -6.33
C THR A 535 31.10 -2.89 -7.53
N PHE A 536 31.78 -3.74 -8.30
CA PHE A 536 32.46 -3.35 -9.55
C PHE A 536 31.83 -4.12 -10.69
N ILE A 537 30.79 -3.54 -11.28
CA ILE A 537 29.93 -4.18 -12.27
C ILE A 537 30.14 -3.47 -13.60
N PRO A 538 30.71 -4.14 -14.61
CA PRO A 538 30.82 -3.58 -15.95
C PRO A 538 29.43 -3.16 -16.49
N PRO A 539 29.31 -2.03 -17.22
CA PRO A 539 28.01 -1.52 -17.71
C PRO A 539 27.18 -2.56 -18.44
N ARG A 540 27.84 -3.44 -19.19
CA ARG A 540 27.20 -4.55 -19.88
C ARG A 540 26.63 -5.60 -18.91
N THR A 541 27.42 -6.05 -17.93
CA THR A 541 26.94 -6.99 -16.89
C THR A 541 25.81 -6.38 -16.08
N LEU A 542 25.85 -5.08 -15.82
CA LEU A 542 24.76 -4.38 -15.16
C LEU A 542 23.45 -4.54 -15.97
N ARG A 543 23.49 -4.32 -17.29
CA ARG A 543 22.32 -4.42 -18.20
C ARG A 543 21.87 -5.85 -18.48
N ASP A 544 22.80 -6.75 -18.81
CA ASP A 544 22.51 -8.13 -19.20
C ASP A 544 22.12 -9.02 -18.00
N THR A 545 22.56 -8.68 -16.78
CA THR A 545 22.46 -9.57 -15.61
C THR A 545 21.66 -8.95 -14.47
N HIS A 546 21.98 -7.73 -14.01
CA HIS A 546 21.37 -7.17 -12.79
C HIS A 546 20.09 -6.37 -13.04
N LEU A 547 19.99 -5.67 -14.17
CA LEU A 547 18.83 -4.86 -14.55
C LEU A 547 17.55 -5.66 -14.86
N PRO A 548 17.60 -6.88 -15.43
CA PRO A 548 16.39 -7.59 -15.86
C PRO A 548 15.35 -7.83 -14.74
N PRO A 549 15.71 -8.28 -13.52
CA PRO A 549 14.73 -8.44 -12.45
C PRO A 549 14.03 -7.14 -12.05
N PHE A 550 14.75 -6.01 -12.04
CA PHE A 550 14.15 -4.70 -11.77
C PHE A 550 13.22 -4.26 -12.90
N ALA A 551 13.65 -4.43 -14.16
CA ALA A 551 12.80 -4.15 -15.32
C ALA A 551 11.53 -5.01 -15.34
N ALA A 552 11.61 -6.27 -14.90
CA ALA A 552 10.45 -7.16 -14.76
C ALA A 552 9.49 -6.69 -13.66
N GLY A 553 10.01 -6.29 -12.49
CA GLY A 553 9.21 -5.72 -11.41
C GLY A 553 8.52 -4.40 -11.78
N ILE A 554 9.23 -3.50 -12.48
CA ILE A 554 8.67 -2.23 -12.96
C ILE A 554 7.59 -2.47 -14.02
N ARG A 555 7.82 -3.35 -15.00
CA ARG A 555 6.80 -3.73 -15.99
C ARG A 555 5.59 -4.45 -15.38
N ALA A 556 5.79 -5.14 -14.25
CA ALA A 556 4.71 -5.73 -13.46
C ALA A 556 3.87 -4.67 -12.70
N GLY A 557 4.29 -3.41 -12.72
CA GLY A 557 3.57 -2.28 -12.15
C GLY A 557 4.04 -1.86 -10.76
N ALA A 558 5.25 -2.24 -10.33
CA ALA A 558 5.77 -1.87 -9.02
C ALA A 558 5.64 -0.37 -8.76
N LEU A 559 5.05 -0.02 -7.62
CA LEU A 559 4.77 1.37 -7.27
C LEU A 559 5.96 2.07 -6.61
N THR A 560 6.90 1.31 -6.03
CA THR A 560 8.08 1.86 -5.36
C THR A 560 9.37 1.09 -5.69
N VAL A 561 10.51 1.77 -5.59
CA VAL A 561 11.86 1.21 -5.71
C VAL A 561 12.70 1.70 -4.54
N MET A 562 13.49 0.80 -3.94
CA MET A 562 14.44 1.15 -2.88
C MET A 562 15.87 1.10 -3.41
N ALA A 563 16.64 2.16 -3.17
CA ALA A 563 18.02 2.27 -3.63
C ALA A 563 18.99 1.41 -2.81
N ASN A 564 20.01 0.87 -3.48
CA ASN A 564 21.11 0.08 -2.92
C ASN A 564 21.99 0.92 -1.98
N SER A 565 22.13 0.52 -0.71
CA SER A 565 23.01 1.17 0.29
C SER A 565 24.49 1.25 -0.08
N GLY A 566 24.94 0.36 -0.98
CA GLY A 566 26.31 0.28 -1.45
C GLY A 566 26.62 1.26 -2.60
N SER A 567 27.66 0.91 -3.36
CA SER A 567 28.08 1.65 -4.55
C SER A 567 28.25 0.73 -5.75
N VAL A 568 28.05 1.29 -6.94
CA VAL A 568 28.35 0.65 -8.22
C VAL A 568 29.48 1.43 -8.89
N ASN A 569 30.59 0.75 -9.16
CA ASN A 569 31.79 1.35 -9.74
C ASN A 569 32.26 2.60 -8.96
N ALA A 570 32.26 2.49 -7.63
CA ALA A 570 32.63 3.53 -6.67
C ALA A 570 31.71 4.77 -6.60
N VAL A 571 30.54 4.74 -7.24
CA VAL A 571 29.50 5.77 -7.07
C VAL A 571 28.40 5.20 -6.18
N PRO A 572 28.15 5.76 -4.97
CA PRO A 572 27.01 5.38 -4.14
C PRO A 572 25.70 5.56 -4.91
N VAL A 573 24.81 4.57 -4.87
CA VAL A 573 23.63 4.60 -5.74
C VAL A 573 22.69 5.74 -5.36
N HIS A 574 22.57 6.05 -4.06
CA HIS A 574 21.82 7.20 -3.55
C HIS A 574 22.29 8.55 -4.09
N ALA A 575 23.53 8.67 -4.58
CA ALA A 575 24.06 9.90 -5.18
C ALA A 575 24.18 9.83 -6.72
N SER A 576 23.68 8.77 -7.36
CA SER A 576 23.88 8.54 -8.79
C SER A 576 22.68 8.98 -9.63
N HIS A 577 22.76 10.18 -10.22
CA HIS A 577 21.76 10.66 -11.19
C HIS A 577 21.62 9.71 -12.40
N TYR A 578 22.75 9.17 -12.87
CA TYR A 578 22.76 8.21 -13.96
C TYR A 578 21.90 6.97 -13.64
N LEU A 579 22.07 6.36 -12.45
CA LEU A 579 21.29 5.17 -12.11
C LEU A 579 19.83 5.51 -11.77
N LEU A 580 19.59 6.49 -10.89
CA LEU A 580 18.26 6.77 -10.35
C LEU A 580 17.35 7.56 -11.28
N THR A 581 17.90 8.34 -12.21
CA THR A 581 17.12 9.17 -13.12
C THR A 581 17.26 8.69 -14.56
N GLU A 582 18.49 8.60 -15.10
CA GLU A 582 18.65 8.23 -16.53
C GLU A 582 18.29 6.77 -16.80
N VAL A 583 18.79 5.82 -16.00
CA VAL A 583 18.48 4.39 -16.17
C VAL A 583 17.09 4.06 -15.63
N LEU A 584 16.82 4.33 -14.35
CA LEU A 584 15.58 3.92 -13.71
C LEU A 584 14.33 4.62 -14.30
N ARG A 585 14.36 5.94 -14.49
CA ARG A 585 13.21 6.69 -15.01
C ARG A 585 13.23 6.84 -16.52
N GLY A 586 14.40 7.12 -17.09
CA GLY A 586 14.57 7.30 -18.53
C GLY A 586 14.45 5.97 -19.30
N GLU A 587 15.34 5.01 -19.02
CA GLU A 587 15.38 3.74 -19.76
C GLU A 587 14.26 2.77 -19.33
N LEU A 588 14.01 2.60 -18.03
CA LEU A 588 12.99 1.65 -17.52
C LEU A 588 11.59 2.24 -17.39
N GLY A 589 11.43 3.57 -17.55
CA GLY A 589 10.12 4.23 -17.49
C GLY A 589 9.48 4.25 -16.10
N PHE A 590 10.26 4.14 -15.01
CA PHE A 590 9.69 4.10 -13.67
C PHE A 590 9.09 5.46 -13.24
N THR A 591 7.79 5.48 -12.97
CA THR A 591 7.04 6.69 -12.58
C THR A 591 6.73 6.76 -11.09
N GLY A 592 7.02 5.70 -10.32
CA GLY A 592 6.72 5.60 -8.89
C GLY A 592 7.73 6.31 -7.99
N VAL A 593 7.66 5.99 -6.70
CA VAL A 593 8.48 6.60 -5.63
C VAL A 593 9.81 5.85 -5.47
N VAL A 594 10.91 6.60 -5.47
CA VAL A 594 12.24 6.11 -5.05
C VAL A 594 12.47 6.46 -3.59
N VAL A 595 12.63 5.44 -2.74
CA VAL A 595 12.98 5.60 -1.34
C VAL A 595 14.44 5.20 -1.10
N SER A 596 15.14 5.89 -0.19
CA SER A 596 16.42 5.39 0.29
C SER A 596 16.24 4.11 1.11
N ASP A 597 17.25 3.23 1.14
CA ASP A 597 17.38 2.28 2.25
C ASP A 597 17.86 3.01 3.54
N TRP A 598 17.95 2.30 4.65
CA TRP A 598 18.04 2.79 6.02
C TRP A 598 19.21 3.75 6.26
N ASN A 599 18.88 5.03 6.50
CA ASN A 599 19.82 6.10 6.84
C ASN A 599 20.96 6.30 5.82
N ASP A 600 20.76 5.93 4.55
CA ASP A 600 21.85 5.89 3.57
C ASP A 600 22.31 7.26 3.06
N ILE A 601 21.48 8.30 3.16
CA ILE A 601 21.94 9.66 2.82
C ILE A 601 23.04 10.08 3.80
N GLU A 602 22.89 9.84 5.10
CA GLU A 602 23.94 10.09 6.10
C GLU A 602 25.22 9.27 5.83
N LYS A 603 25.07 8.07 5.26
CA LYS A 603 26.22 7.21 4.90
C LYS A 603 27.05 7.78 3.76
N LEU A 604 26.53 8.72 2.95
CA LEU A 604 27.35 9.46 1.98
C LEU A 604 28.48 10.25 2.65
N VAL A 605 28.27 10.70 3.88
CA VAL A 605 29.27 11.39 4.71
C VAL A 605 30.09 10.37 5.50
N THR A 606 29.40 9.52 6.27
CA THR A 606 30.03 8.72 7.34
C THR A 606 30.75 7.47 6.82
N VAL A 607 30.27 6.87 5.72
CA VAL A 607 30.79 5.62 5.16
C VAL A 607 31.48 5.86 3.82
N HIS A 608 30.74 6.40 2.85
CA HIS A 608 31.22 6.55 1.46
C HIS A 608 32.19 7.72 1.29
N ARG A 609 32.11 8.73 2.17
CA ARG A 609 32.95 9.94 2.17
C ARG A 609 32.96 10.70 0.84
N VAL A 610 31.81 10.72 0.17
CA VAL A 610 31.61 11.48 -1.08
C VAL A 610 31.00 12.86 -0.83
N ALA A 611 30.38 13.06 0.34
CA ALA A 611 29.84 14.33 0.80
C ALA A 611 30.66 14.86 1.98
N ALA A 612 30.94 16.17 2.01
CA ALA A 612 31.71 16.78 3.09
C ALA A 612 30.85 17.05 4.33
N THR A 613 29.57 17.35 4.13
CA THR A 613 28.58 17.61 5.16
C THR A 613 27.27 16.87 4.89
N PHE A 614 26.39 16.79 5.91
CA PHE A 614 25.06 16.23 5.74
C PHE A 614 24.22 17.02 4.72
N ALA A 615 24.38 18.35 4.66
CA ALA A 615 23.73 19.19 3.64
C ALA A 615 24.17 18.81 2.22
N ASP A 616 25.47 18.58 2.00
CA ASP A 616 25.97 18.09 0.71
C ASP A 616 25.35 16.74 0.35
N ALA A 617 25.25 15.83 1.32
CA ALA A 617 24.67 14.50 1.10
C ALA A 617 23.17 14.56 0.72
N VAL A 618 22.40 15.38 1.42
CA VAL A 618 20.98 15.63 1.11
C VAL A 618 20.84 16.23 -0.29
N ALA A 619 21.61 17.26 -0.61
CA ALA A 619 21.59 17.89 -1.94
C ALA A 619 21.94 16.88 -3.04
N MET A 620 23.00 16.10 -2.87
CA MET A 620 23.42 15.07 -3.83
C MET A 620 22.31 14.03 -4.06
N SER A 621 21.67 13.55 -3.00
CA SER A 621 20.70 12.46 -3.10
C SER A 621 19.35 12.89 -3.69
N ILE A 622 18.83 14.02 -3.24
CA ILE A 622 17.53 14.54 -3.72
C ILE A 622 17.64 14.97 -5.19
N ASN A 623 18.75 15.60 -5.58
CA ASN A 623 18.99 15.97 -6.98
C ASN A 623 19.32 14.75 -7.86
N ALA A 624 19.84 13.65 -7.30
CA ALA A 624 20.06 12.42 -8.06
C ALA A 624 18.76 11.70 -8.44
N GLY A 625 17.67 11.90 -7.68
CA GLY A 625 16.35 11.34 -7.99
C GLY A 625 15.67 10.56 -6.86
N VAL A 626 16.23 10.57 -5.64
CA VAL A 626 15.55 10.06 -4.44
C VAL A 626 14.34 10.96 -4.14
N ASP A 627 13.17 10.37 -3.93
CA ASP A 627 11.94 11.11 -3.62
C ASP A 627 11.66 11.13 -2.11
N MET A 628 12.04 10.07 -1.38
CA MET A 628 11.80 9.92 0.05
C MET A 628 13.04 9.44 0.79
N TYR A 629 13.41 10.14 1.87
CA TYR A 629 14.49 9.73 2.75
C TYR A 629 13.96 8.89 3.92
N MET A 630 14.42 7.64 4.01
CA MET A 630 14.30 6.81 5.20
C MET A 630 15.29 7.29 6.26
N VAL A 631 14.87 8.31 7.01
CA VAL A 631 15.61 8.93 8.12
C VAL A 631 15.07 8.39 9.44
N PRO A 632 15.60 7.25 9.93
CA PRO A 632 14.95 6.50 11.00
C PRO A 632 14.88 7.27 12.32
N HIS A 633 15.74 8.27 12.55
CA HIS A 633 15.95 8.86 13.87
C HIS A 633 15.81 10.40 13.95
N ASP A 634 16.34 11.14 12.98
CA ASP A 634 16.50 12.60 13.04
C ASP A 634 15.79 13.34 11.89
N ALA A 635 14.46 13.30 11.90
CA ALA A 635 13.63 14.03 10.95
C ALA A 635 13.80 15.55 11.03
N ASP A 636 14.09 16.09 12.22
CA ASP A 636 14.29 17.52 12.46
C ASP A 636 15.48 18.03 11.63
N SER A 637 16.63 17.34 11.71
CA SER A 637 17.83 17.73 10.96
C SER A 637 17.62 17.63 9.45
N PHE A 638 16.99 16.56 8.96
CA PHE A 638 16.70 16.44 7.52
C PHE A 638 15.77 17.55 7.03
N THR A 639 14.65 17.78 7.74
CA THR A 639 13.65 18.78 7.35
C THR A 639 14.26 20.17 7.26
N ARG A 640 14.96 20.60 8.32
CA ARG A 640 15.65 21.90 8.33
C ARG A 640 16.68 22.00 7.21
N THR A 641 17.52 20.98 7.04
CA THR A 641 18.59 20.99 6.03
C THR A 641 18.01 21.10 4.62
N LEU A 642 16.93 20.37 4.29
CA LEU A 642 16.33 20.43 2.96
C LEU A 642 15.64 21.76 2.70
N LEU A 643 15.01 22.37 3.72
CA LEU A 643 14.45 23.72 3.62
C LEU A 643 15.55 24.75 3.31
N GLU A 644 16.65 24.74 4.07
CA GLU A 644 17.80 25.63 3.85
C GLU A 644 18.40 25.45 2.45
N LEU A 645 18.53 24.22 1.96
CA LEU A 645 19.03 23.93 0.61
C LEU A 645 18.10 24.45 -0.51
N VAL A 646 16.79 24.51 -0.27
CA VAL A 646 15.84 25.09 -1.23
C VAL A 646 15.89 26.62 -1.18
N GLU A 647 15.98 27.21 0.00
CA GLU A 647 16.18 28.66 0.18
C GLU A 647 17.47 29.15 -0.49
N ASP A 648 18.55 28.37 -0.39
CA ASP A 648 19.84 28.64 -1.03
C ASP A 648 19.87 28.33 -2.54
N GLY A 649 18.79 27.74 -3.08
CA GLY A 649 18.67 27.38 -4.50
C GLY A 649 19.53 26.19 -4.95
N VAL A 650 20.10 25.43 -4.01
CA VAL A 650 20.90 24.21 -4.27
C VAL A 650 19.99 23.04 -4.67
N VAL A 651 18.79 22.96 -4.09
CA VAL A 651 17.70 22.08 -4.52
C VAL A 651 16.55 22.97 -5.00
N THR A 652 16.03 22.71 -6.20
CA THR A 652 14.92 23.52 -6.73
C THR A 652 13.59 23.12 -6.12
N GLU A 653 12.67 24.07 -5.92
CA GLU A 653 11.30 23.74 -5.48
C GLU A 653 10.59 22.82 -6.50
N ALA A 654 10.89 22.96 -7.80
CA ALA A 654 10.37 22.06 -8.83
C ALA A 654 10.79 20.59 -8.59
N ARG A 655 12.00 20.34 -8.07
CA ARG A 655 12.45 18.99 -7.72
C ARG A 655 11.69 18.44 -6.51
N ILE A 656 11.37 19.31 -5.54
CA ILE A 656 10.52 18.96 -4.39
C ILE A 656 9.11 18.63 -4.88
N ASP A 657 8.52 19.46 -5.72
CA ASP A 657 7.18 19.26 -6.29
C ASP A 657 7.09 17.95 -7.07
N GLU A 658 8.12 17.61 -7.84
CA GLU A 658 8.18 16.36 -8.59
C GLU A 658 8.22 15.13 -7.66
N ALA A 659 9.01 15.17 -6.58
CA ALA A 659 9.06 14.11 -5.57
C ALA A 659 7.72 13.96 -4.84
N VAL A 660 7.14 15.06 -4.37
CA VAL A 660 5.88 15.08 -3.62
C VAL A 660 4.71 14.66 -4.50
N THR A 661 4.70 15.04 -5.78
CA THR A 661 3.70 14.57 -6.76
C THR A 661 3.64 13.04 -6.79
N ARG A 662 4.79 12.36 -6.82
CA ARG A 662 4.85 10.89 -6.81
C ARG A 662 4.34 10.29 -5.51
N ILE A 663 4.71 10.89 -4.38
CA ILE A 663 4.30 10.43 -3.04
C ILE A 663 2.79 10.59 -2.87
N LEU A 664 2.21 11.73 -3.25
CA LEU A 664 0.77 11.95 -3.19
C LEU A 664 0.01 11.04 -4.18
N THR A 665 0.55 10.85 -5.39
CA THR A 665 -0.01 9.90 -6.38
C THR A 665 -0.04 8.49 -5.80
N LEU A 666 1.05 8.05 -5.16
CA LEU A 666 1.11 6.76 -4.48
C LEU A 666 0.02 6.64 -3.41
N LYS A 667 -0.10 7.64 -2.53
CA LYS A 667 -1.11 7.64 -1.47
C LYS A 667 -2.54 7.55 -2.01
N MET A 668 -2.86 8.35 -3.03
CA MET A 668 -4.18 8.31 -3.68
C MET A 668 -4.43 7.00 -4.42
N THR A 669 -3.40 6.43 -5.07
CA THR A 669 -3.51 5.14 -5.78
C THR A 669 -3.86 4.01 -4.81
N LEU A 670 -3.36 4.07 -3.58
CA LEU A 670 -3.64 3.06 -2.53
C LEU A 670 -4.97 3.31 -1.79
N GLY A 671 -5.71 4.36 -2.15
CA GLY A 671 -7.00 4.72 -1.52
C GLY A 671 -6.88 5.32 -0.12
N LEU A 672 -5.70 5.85 0.25
CA LEU A 672 -5.45 6.37 1.60
C LEU A 672 -6.28 7.62 1.94
N PHE A 673 -6.68 8.40 0.94
CA PHE A 673 -7.49 9.60 1.17
C PHE A 673 -8.97 9.26 1.37
N GLU A 674 -9.40 8.09 0.90
CA GLU A 674 -10.78 7.61 1.00
C GLU A 674 -10.97 6.75 2.25
N ASP A 675 -10.05 5.81 2.50
CA ASP A 675 -10.13 4.87 3.62
C ASP A 675 -8.73 4.49 4.14
N PRO A 676 -8.14 5.32 5.03
CA PRO A 676 -6.82 5.07 5.61
C PRO A 676 -6.85 4.09 6.79
N PHE A 677 -8.02 3.69 7.28
CA PHE A 677 -8.19 2.95 8.52
C PHE A 677 -8.40 1.44 8.28
N THR A 678 -8.37 0.69 9.37
CA THR A 678 -8.78 -0.73 9.46
C THR A 678 -9.47 -0.97 10.80
N THR A 679 -10.08 -2.12 11.07
CA THR A 679 -10.64 -2.43 12.40
C THR A 679 -9.91 -3.58 13.09
N ALA A 680 -9.89 -3.54 14.43
CA ALA A 680 -9.31 -4.62 15.23
C ALA A 680 -9.98 -5.99 14.98
N ALA A 681 -11.30 -5.97 14.72
CA ALA A 681 -12.07 -7.18 14.40
C ALA A 681 -11.69 -7.76 13.03
N GLU A 682 -11.55 -6.91 12.01
CA GLU A 682 -11.07 -7.35 10.68
C GLU A 682 -9.65 -7.90 10.76
N ALA A 683 -8.74 -7.21 11.44
CA ALA A 683 -7.36 -7.66 11.61
C ALA A 683 -7.29 -9.04 12.29
N ALA A 684 -8.06 -9.27 13.35
CA ALA A 684 -8.11 -10.55 14.06
C ALA A 684 -8.76 -11.68 13.24
N ALA A 685 -9.68 -11.34 12.32
CA ALA A 685 -10.37 -12.32 11.48
C ALA A 685 -9.59 -12.71 10.23
N ILE A 686 -8.86 -11.75 9.63
CA ILE A 686 -8.11 -11.97 8.38
C ILE A 686 -6.73 -12.57 8.65
N VAL A 687 -6.02 -12.04 9.66
CA VAL A 687 -4.65 -12.49 9.96
C VAL A 687 -4.72 -13.81 10.74
N GLU A 688 -4.72 -14.90 9.98
CA GLU A 688 -4.61 -16.27 10.46
C GLU A 688 -3.48 -17.02 9.74
N VAL A 689 -3.03 -18.11 10.34
CA VAL A 689 -1.93 -18.92 9.77
C VAL A 689 -2.46 -19.86 8.70
N ASP A 690 -2.05 -19.62 7.45
CA ASP A 690 -2.32 -20.46 6.29
C ASP A 690 -1.36 -21.65 6.24
N ARG A 691 -1.68 -22.67 7.05
CA ARG A 691 -0.82 -23.86 7.16
C ARG A 691 -0.73 -24.62 5.84
N ASP A 692 -1.81 -24.68 5.07
CA ASP A 692 -1.83 -25.44 3.82
C ASP A 692 -0.95 -24.80 2.76
N LEU A 693 -1.05 -23.48 2.56
CA LEU A 693 -0.16 -22.78 1.61
C LEU A 693 1.29 -22.82 2.08
N ALA A 694 1.58 -22.60 3.37
CA ALA A 694 2.94 -22.64 3.89
C ALA A 694 3.58 -24.03 3.72
N ARG A 695 2.85 -25.10 4.04
CA ARG A 695 3.31 -26.49 3.88
C ARG A 695 3.53 -26.85 2.40
N ARG A 696 2.61 -26.49 1.51
CA ARG A 696 2.77 -26.69 0.06
C ARG A 696 3.98 -25.95 -0.48
N ALA A 697 4.17 -24.70 -0.08
CA ALA A 697 5.29 -23.89 -0.53
C ALA A 697 6.63 -24.47 -0.10
N ALA A 698 6.74 -24.86 1.18
CA ALA A 698 7.93 -25.52 1.72
C ALA A 698 8.21 -26.86 0.99
N ALA A 699 7.19 -27.71 0.85
CA ALA A 699 7.35 -29.01 0.20
C ALA A 699 7.78 -28.89 -1.28
N ALA A 700 7.20 -27.94 -2.02
CA ALA A 700 7.56 -27.68 -3.41
C ALA A 700 9.00 -27.15 -3.58
N SER A 701 9.52 -26.48 -2.53
CA SER A 701 10.86 -25.87 -2.50
C SER A 701 11.97 -26.85 -2.12
N ILE A 702 11.67 -27.83 -1.26
CA ILE A 702 12.67 -28.78 -0.75
C ILE A 702 13.35 -29.52 -1.91
N THR A 703 14.69 -29.50 -1.88
CA THR A 703 15.54 -30.08 -2.93
C THR A 703 16.30 -31.28 -2.37
N LEU A 704 16.06 -32.45 -2.96
CA LEU A 704 16.83 -33.66 -2.66
C LEU A 704 18.16 -33.61 -3.41
N LEU A 705 19.28 -33.48 -2.69
CA LEU A 705 20.61 -33.31 -3.29
C LEU A 705 21.25 -34.65 -3.62
N GLU A 706 21.24 -35.56 -2.64
CA GLU A 706 21.80 -36.91 -2.73
C GLU A 706 20.88 -37.90 -2.02
N ASN A 707 20.83 -39.12 -2.54
CA ASN A 707 20.05 -40.21 -1.98
C ASN A 707 20.58 -41.55 -2.52
N ASP A 708 21.04 -42.42 -1.63
CA ASP A 708 21.50 -43.78 -1.98
C ASP A 708 20.36 -44.82 -2.06
N GLY A 709 19.12 -44.38 -1.83
CA GLY A 709 17.94 -45.24 -1.73
C GLY A 709 17.36 -45.29 -0.32
N THR A 710 18.01 -44.65 0.67
CA THR A 710 17.50 -44.52 2.05
C THR A 710 16.17 -43.75 2.11
N LEU A 711 15.97 -42.76 1.22
CA LEU A 711 14.69 -42.04 1.12
C LEU A 711 13.85 -42.52 -0.07
N PRO A 712 12.51 -42.58 0.05
CA PRO A 712 11.72 -42.22 1.24
C PRO A 712 11.85 -43.24 2.39
N LEU A 713 11.53 -42.83 3.61
CA LEU A 713 11.60 -43.63 4.83
C LEU A 713 10.52 -44.72 4.86
N GLU A 714 10.75 -45.80 4.11
CA GLU A 714 9.86 -46.95 4.03
C GLU A 714 10.23 -48.01 5.08
N GLY A 715 9.42 -48.12 6.14
CA GLY A 715 9.51 -49.21 7.11
C GLY A 715 10.48 -49.12 8.30
N PRO A 716 11.06 -47.95 8.70
CA PRO A 716 11.80 -47.90 9.96
C PRO A 716 10.83 -48.07 11.15
N ALA A 717 11.16 -48.94 12.10
CA ALA A 717 10.43 -49.05 13.35
C ALA A 717 10.82 -47.93 14.33
N THR A 718 12.08 -47.48 14.31
CA THR A 718 12.60 -46.40 15.15
C THR A 718 13.36 -45.36 14.32
N ILE A 719 12.91 -44.11 14.42
CA ILE A 719 13.57 -42.94 13.82
C ILE A 719 14.19 -42.10 14.95
N LEU A 720 15.50 -41.87 14.89
CA LEU A 720 16.17 -40.94 15.79
C LEU A 720 16.32 -39.57 15.13
N VAL A 721 15.77 -38.54 15.77
CA VAL A 721 15.86 -37.15 15.30
C VAL A 721 16.79 -36.37 16.21
N MET A 722 17.74 -35.62 15.64
CA MET A 722 18.72 -34.82 16.39
C MET A 722 19.24 -33.62 15.59
N GLY A 723 20.10 -32.83 16.21
CA GLY A 723 20.72 -31.64 15.61
C GLY A 723 20.03 -30.35 16.03
N PRO A 724 20.71 -29.19 15.87
CA PRO A 724 20.22 -27.91 16.37
C PRO A 724 18.87 -27.50 15.74
N GLY A 725 18.60 -27.88 14.50
CA GLY A 725 17.34 -27.53 13.82
C GLY A 725 16.16 -28.46 14.10
N ALA A 726 16.35 -29.56 14.84
CA ALA A 726 15.34 -30.61 14.97
C ALA A 726 14.04 -30.13 15.63
N ALA A 727 14.17 -29.26 16.64
CA ALA A 727 13.05 -28.69 17.41
C ALA A 727 13.17 -27.15 17.57
N ASP A 728 13.74 -26.48 16.57
CA ASP A 728 14.03 -25.04 16.60
C ASP A 728 13.32 -24.30 15.46
N LEU A 729 12.24 -23.59 15.80
CA LEU A 729 11.48 -22.80 14.84
C LEU A 729 12.22 -21.53 14.40
N ALA A 730 13.12 -20.97 15.22
CA ALA A 730 13.88 -19.79 14.84
C ALA A 730 14.84 -20.14 13.70
N MET A 731 15.58 -21.25 13.84
CA MET A 731 16.45 -21.78 12.78
C MET A 731 15.67 -22.12 11.49
N GLN A 732 14.45 -22.64 11.64
CA GLN A 732 13.56 -22.97 10.52
C GLN A 732 13.03 -21.75 9.77
N MET A 733 12.70 -20.65 10.47
CA MET A 733 12.10 -19.45 9.88
C MET A 733 13.16 -18.44 9.39
N GLY A 734 14.34 -18.41 10.02
CA GLY A 734 15.46 -17.55 9.62
C GLY A 734 15.35 -16.10 10.09
N GLY A 735 16.16 -15.22 9.48
CA GLY A 735 16.10 -13.78 9.70
C GLY A 735 14.82 -13.16 9.17
N TRP A 736 14.60 -11.88 9.48
CA TRP A 736 13.34 -11.18 9.15
C TRP A 736 12.10 -11.93 9.65
N THR A 737 12.13 -12.49 10.85
CA THR A 737 10.98 -13.15 11.49
C THR A 737 10.80 -12.62 12.90
N ILE A 738 9.74 -11.83 13.12
CA ILE A 738 9.41 -11.01 14.29
C ILE A 738 10.45 -9.93 14.62
N GLY A 739 11.71 -10.32 14.77
CA GLY A 739 12.84 -9.43 14.88
C GLY A 739 13.66 -9.41 13.58
N TRP A 740 14.63 -8.50 13.55
CA TRP A 740 15.53 -8.33 12.42
C TRP A 740 16.40 -9.57 12.18
N GLN A 741 17.11 -10.02 13.22
CA GLN A 741 18.00 -11.19 13.16
C GLN A 741 17.22 -12.51 13.32
N GLY A 742 15.88 -12.46 13.37
CA GLY A 742 15.00 -13.58 13.68
C GLY A 742 14.31 -13.41 15.04
N ILE A 743 13.80 -14.51 15.58
CA ILE A 743 12.96 -14.51 16.79
C ILE A 743 13.85 -14.31 18.04
N GLU A 744 13.78 -13.13 18.65
CA GLU A 744 14.59 -12.77 19.82
C GLU A 744 14.00 -13.24 21.15
N SER A 745 12.68 -13.40 21.22
CA SER A 745 11.95 -13.77 22.44
C SER A 745 11.01 -14.94 22.20
N ARG A 746 11.08 -15.94 23.09
CA ARG A 746 10.18 -17.09 23.05
C ARG A 746 8.71 -16.72 23.30
N ALA A 747 8.44 -15.57 23.93
CA ALA A 747 7.07 -15.08 24.13
C ALA A 747 6.40 -14.61 22.83
N GLU A 748 7.20 -14.29 21.80
CA GLU A 748 6.73 -13.84 20.49
C GLU A 748 6.94 -14.90 19.40
N MET A 749 7.18 -16.16 19.79
CA MET A 749 7.37 -17.27 18.85
C MET A 749 6.11 -17.45 17.99
N PRO A 750 6.19 -17.29 16.65
CA PRO A 750 5.06 -17.55 15.76
C PRO A 750 4.66 -19.03 15.83
N PRO A 751 3.39 -19.35 15.57
CA PRO A 751 2.94 -20.73 15.49
C PRO A 751 3.62 -21.44 14.31
N GLY A 752 4.08 -22.66 14.55
CA GLY A 752 4.73 -23.47 13.53
C GLY A 752 4.89 -24.92 13.97
N VAL A 753 5.35 -25.76 13.05
CA VAL A 753 5.62 -27.19 13.26
C VAL A 753 7.11 -27.43 13.07
N THR A 754 7.75 -27.94 14.12
CA THR A 754 9.17 -28.37 14.08
C THR A 754 9.33 -29.71 13.37
N VAL A 755 10.55 -30.05 12.92
CA VAL A 755 10.83 -31.32 12.25
C VAL A 755 10.47 -32.53 13.12
N VAL A 756 10.79 -32.50 14.42
CA VAL A 756 10.40 -33.57 15.36
C VAL A 756 8.89 -33.75 15.40
N GLN A 757 8.13 -32.64 15.48
CA GLN A 757 6.66 -32.70 15.51
C GLN A 757 6.08 -33.19 14.19
N GLY A 758 6.63 -32.73 13.05
CA GLY A 758 6.21 -33.17 11.72
C GLY A 758 6.44 -34.67 11.52
N LEU A 759 7.62 -35.17 11.91
CA LEU A 759 7.95 -36.60 11.83
C LEU A 759 7.06 -37.45 12.75
N GLN A 760 6.79 -36.97 13.97
CA GLN A 760 5.87 -37.65 14.89
C GLN A 760 4.44 -37.69 14.36
N ALA A 761 3.96 -36.60 13.77
CA ALA A 761 2.60 -36.51 13.23
C ALA A 761 2.43 -37.34 11.94
N GLY A 762 3.48 -37.46 11.13
CA GLY A 762 3.48 -38.25 9.88
C GLY A 762 3.83 -39.73 10.07
N ALA A 763 4.26 -40.15 11.25
CA ALA A 763 4.68 -41.52 11.52
C ALA A 763 3.50 -42.51 11.40
N ALA A 764 3.72 -43.64 10.74
CA ALA A 764 2.74 -44.73 10.68
C ALA A 764 2.56 -45.39 12.06
N GLU A 765 1.45 -46.11 12.25
CA GLU A 765 1.19 -46.85 13.48
C GLU A 765 2.33 -47.84 13.78
N GLY A 766 2.87 -47.79 15.00
CA GLY A 766 3.99 -48.63 15.44
C GLY A 766 5.38 -48.06 15.22
N VAL A 767 5.53 -46.94 14.48
CA VAL A 767 6.81 -46.25 14.30
C VAL A 767 7.09 -45.34 15.50
N THR A 768 8.28 -45.46 16.09
CA THR A 768 8.72 -44.66 17.23
C THR A 768 9.69 -43.56 16.77
N VAL A 769 9.31 -42.30 16.93
CA VAL A 769 10.18 -41.14 16.67
C VAL A 769 10.79 -40.64 17.98
N LYS A 770 12.08 -40.89 18.19
CA LYS A 770 12.85 -40.46 19.37
C LYS A 770 13.58 -39.14 19.05
N HIS A 771 13.54 -38.17 19.96
CA HIS A 771 14.32 -36.92 19.83
C HIS A 771 15.45 -36.90 20.86
N LEU A 772 16.70 -36.89 20.39
CA LEU A 772 17.88 -36.68 21.23
C LEU A 772 18.18 -35.18 21.34
N ARG A 773 17.90 -34.61 22.52
CA ARG A 773 18.07 -33.17 22.77
C ARG A 773 19.50 -32.77 23.13
N ASP A 774 20.21 -33.59 23.88
CA ASP A 774 21.59 -33.32 24.28
C ASP A 774 22.54 -34.09 23.35
N THR A 775 23.18 -33.35 22.45
CA THR A 775 24.09 -33.90 21.44
C THR A 775 25.55 -33.53 21.69
N ARG A 776 25.89 -33.11 22.92
CA ARG A 776 27.25 -32.66 23.28
C ARG A 776 28.24 -33.81 23.47
N ASP A 777 27.74 -34.98 23.87
CA ASP A 777 28.54 -36.18 24.07
C ASP A 777 28.43 -37.10 22.85
N ALA A 778 29.53 -37.21 22.10
CA ALA A 778 29.60 -38.06 20.91
C ALA A 778 29.33 -39.54 21.19
N ALA A 779 29.70 -40.06 22.37
CA ALA A 779 29.44 -41.45 22.73
C ALA A 779 27.95 -41.69 22.98
N ALA A 780 27.26 -40.72 23.61
CA ALA A 780 25.82 -40.78 23.81
C ALA A 780 25.05 -40.66 22.48
N VAL A 781 25.53 -39.81 21.56
CA VAL A 781 24.98 -39.71 20.19
C VAL A 781 25.10 -41.04 19.47
N GLN A 782 26.29 -41.66 19.47
CA GLN A 782 26.51 -42.94 18.81
C GLN A 782 25.63 -44.04 19.43
N ALA A 783 25.60 -44.16 20.76
CA ALA A 783 24.77 -45.16 21.44
C ALA A 783 23.27 -44.99 21.15
N ALA A 784 22.78 -43.75 21.04
CA ALA A 784 21.40 -43.51 20.65
C ALA A 784 21.15 -43.90 19.19
N ALA A 785 22.10 -43.61 18.29
CA ALA A 785 22.02 -43.98 16.88
C ALA A 785 22.04 -45.50 16.66
N ASP A 786 22.79 -46.25 17.48
CA ASP A 786 22.82 -47.73 17.46
C ASP A 786 21.45 -48.37 17.81
N GLU A 787 20.56 -47.63 18.50
CA GLU A 787 19.21 -48.09 18.85
C GLU A 787 18.13 -47.74 17.80
N ALA A 788 18.49 -47.08 16.71
CA ALA A 788 17.57 -46.60 15.69
C ALA A 788 17.79 -47.31 14.35
N ASP A 789 16.74 -47.38 13.53
CA ASP A 789 16.84 -47.91 12.16
C ASP A 789 17.35 -46.83 11.18
N VAL A 790 17.11 -45.56 11.51
CA VAL A 790 17.56 -44.41 10.72
C VAL A 790 17.73 -43.19 11.63
N VAL A 791 18.74 -42.38 11.33
CA VAL A 791 19.00 -41.09 11.97
C VAL A 791 18.61 -39.96 11.03
N VAL A 792 17.77 -39.04 11.49
CA VAL A 792 17.47 -37.77 10.82
C VAL A 792 18.18 -36.64 11.59
N MET A 793 19.20 -36.04 10.98
CA MET A 793 19.92 -34.91 11.54
C MET A 793 19.52 -33.61 10.86
N VAL A 794 19.09 -32.62 11.64
CA VAL A 794 18.76 -31.29 11.12
C VAL A 794 19.89 -30.32 11.46
N LEU A 795 20.67 -29.96 10.45
CA LEU A 795 21.90 -29.17 10.52
C LEU A 795 21.77 -27.88 9.72
N GLY A 796 22.70 -26.93 9.88
CA GLY A 796 22.77 -25.72 9.07
C GLY A 796 23.19 -24.48 9.86
N GLU A 797 22.55 -23.35 9.57
CA GLU A 797 22.92 -22.02 10.09
C GLU A 797 21.91 -21.50 11.13
N ALA A 798 22.40 -20.76 12.12
CA ALA A 798 21.51 -19.97 12.98
C ALA A 798 20.86 -18.82 12.18
N PRO A 799 19.75 -18.24 12.63
CA PRO A 799 19.15 -17.06 12.00
C PRO A 799 20.13 -15.88 11.92
N TYR A 800 20.09 -15.16 10.79
CA TYR A 800 20.86 -13.94 10.55
C TYR A 800 20.17 -13.08 9.50
N ALA A 801 20.46 -11.79 9.48
CA ALA A 801 20.10 -10.88 8.40
C ALA A 801 21.22 -9.86 8.16
N GLU A 802 21.37 -9.43 6.90
CA GLU A 802 22.36 -8.40 6.52
C GLU A 802 23.80 -8.77 6.93
N TRP A 803 24.61 -7.78 7.32
CA TRP A 803 26.03 -7.96 7.63
C TRP A 803 26.32 -8.93 8.78
N TYR A 804 25.35 -9.21 9.66
CA TYR A 804 25.49 -10.25 10.69
C TYR A 804 25.57 -11.66 10.10
N GLY A 805 25.06 -11.85 8.88
CA GLY A 805 25.13 -13.10 8.13
C GLY A 805 26.35 -13.27 7.24
N ASP A 806 27.18 -12.23 7.05
CA ASP A 806 28.33 -12.30 6.16
C ASP A 806 29.33 -13.37 6.63
N SER A 807 29.88 -14.12 5.68
CA SER A 807 30.81 -15.22 5.99
C SER A 807 31.93 -15.34 4.99
N THR A 808 33.15 -15.53 5.49
CA THR A 808 34.35 -15.78 4.66
C THR A 808 34.69 -17.26 4.51
N SER A 809 34.03 -18.16 5.26
CA SER A 809 34.35 -19.60 5.28
C SER A 809 33.29 -20.49 4.64
N LEU A 810 32.00 -20.10 4.73
CA LEU A 810 30.84 -20.92 4.36
C LEU A 810 30.81 -22.33 4.99
N ALA A 811 31.66 -22.59 6.00
CA ALA A 811 31.78 -23.91 6.60
C ALA A 811 30.62 -24.17 7.57
N LEU A 812 30.13 -25.41 7.60
CA LEU A 812 29.24 -25.85 8.67
C LEU A 812 29.94 -25.71 10.04
N PRO A 813 29.24 -25.30 11.12
CA PRO A 813 29.83 -25.27 12.45
C PRO A 813 30.48 -26.60 12.86
N ALA A 814 31.65 -26.54 13.49
CA ALA A 814 32.47 -27.71 13.80
C ALA A 814 31.77 -28.70 14.75
N GLU A 815 30.91 -28.20 15.63
CA GLU A 815 30.10 -29.01 16.54
C GLU A 815 29.09 -29.87 15.78
N GLN A 816 28.51 -29.32 14.70
CA GLN A 816 27.57 -30.04 13.85
C GLN A 816 28.27 -31.10 12.98
N LEU A 817 29.49 -30.82 12.51
CA LEU A 817 30.32 -31.84 11.83
C LEU A 817 30.70 -32.98 12.79
N THR A 818 31.00 -32.65 14.05
CA THR A 818 31.31 -33.66 15.08
C THR A 818 30.09 -34.54 15.38
N LEU A 819 28.90 -33.94 15.46
CA LEU A 819 27.62 -34.65 15.57
C LEU A 819 27.41 -35.61 14.40
N ALA A 820 27.61 -35.14 13.16
CA ALA A 820 27.44 -35.96 11.97
C ALA A 820 28.38 -37.17 11.93
N ARG A 821 29.65 -36.98 12.29
CA ARG A 821 30.64 -38.06 12.39
C ARG A 821 30.28 -39.09 13.47
N ALA A 822 29.78 -38.63 14.62
CA ALA A 822 29.38 -39.52 15.71
C ALA A 822 28.17 -40.37 15.34
N ALA A 823 27.17 -39.79 14.66
CA ALA A 823 26.03 -40.54 14.14
C ALA A 823 26.48 -41.57 13.09
N ALA A 824 27.30 -41.17 12.12
CA ALA A 824 27.79 -42.08 11.08
C ALA A 824 28.67 -43.24 11.63
N ALA A 825 29.34 -43.05 12.77
CA ALA A 825 30.13 -44.10 13.41
C ALA A 825 29.30 -45.28 13.94
N SER A 826 27.98 -45.14 14.11
CA SER A 826 27.07 -46.25 14.44
C SER A 826 26.88 -47.23 13.29
N GLY A 827 27.07 -46.78 12.04
CA GLY A 827 26.70 -47.52 10.84
C GLY A 827 25.19 -47.48 10.52
N THR A 828 24.37 -46.84 11.37
CA THR A 828 22.95 -46.58 11.10
C THR A 828 22.82 -45.58 9.95
N PRO A 829 21.91 -45.78 8.98
CA PRO A 829 21.70 -44.83 7.89
C PRO A 829 21.41 -43.41 8.39
N VAL A 830 22.10 -42.43 7.82
CA VAL A 830 22.03 -41.02 8.22
C VAL A 830 21.42 -40.18 7.10
N VAL A 831 20.29 -39.54 7.40
CA VAL A 831 19.63 -38.54 6.56
C VAL A 831 19.92 -37.15 7.12
N VAL A 832 20.52 -36.28 6.31
CA VAL A 832 20.79 -34.89 6.70
C VAL A 832 19.76 -33.96 6.06
N VAL A 833 19.10 -33.14 6.89
CA VAL A 833 18.25 -32.03 6.47
C VAL A 833 18.98 -30.73 6.77
N LEU A 834 19.16 -29.89 5.75
CA LEU A 834 19.87 -28.62 5.85
C LEU A 834 18.90 -27.44 5.95
N PHE A 835 18.95 -26.73 7.09
CA PHE A 835 18.36 -25.41 7.28
C PHE A 835 19.44 -24.35 7.07
N ALA A 836 19.57 -23.85 5.85
CA ALA A 836 20.60 -22.88 5.48
C ALA A 836 20.09 -21.90 4.43
N GLY A 837 20.51 -20.64 4.53
CA GLY A 837 20.12 -19.60 3.58
C GLY A 837 20.88 -19.65 2.26
N ARG A 838 21.99 -20.40 2.22
CA ARG A 838 23.01 -20.37 1.17
C ARG A 838 23.72 -21.73 1.05
N PRO A 839 24.47 -22.00 -0.02
CA PRO A 839 25.29 -23.20 -0.08
C PRO A 839 26.41 -23.15 0.97
N LEU A 840 26.45 -24.18 1.82
CA LEU A 840 27.55 -24.42 2.76
C LEU A 840 28.62 -25.32 2.14
N VAL A 841 29.86 -25.12 2.57
CA VAL A 841 31.01 -25.95 2.18
C VAL A 841 31.24 -27.02 3.25
N PHE A 842 31.29 -28.27 2.81
CA PHE A 842 31.48 -29.43 3.68
C PHE A 842 32.79 -30.14 3.34
N PRO A 843 33.48 -30.73 4.32
CA PRO A 843 34.60 -31.61 4.06
C PRO A 843 34.15 -32.91 3.37
N GLU A 844 35.04 -33.58 2.65
CA GLU A 844 34.71 -34.78 1.87
C GLU A 844 34.11 -35.92 2.72
N ASP A 845 34.56 -36.06 3.96
CA ASP A 845 34.09 -37.10 4.88
C ASP A 845 32.65 -36.88 5.36
N PHE A 846 32.09 -35.67 5.23
CA PHE A 846 30.67 -35.42 5.47
C PHE A 846 29.79 -36.14 4.43
N TRP A 847 30.15 -36.05 3.15
CA TRP A 847 29.39 -36.68 2.07
C TRP A 847 29.47 -38.20 2.11
N GLN A 848 30.58 -38.75 2.62
CA GLN A 848 30.71 -40.19 2.85
C GLN A 848 29.87 -40.68 4.04
N ALA A 849 29.56 -39.79 4.97
CA ALA A 849 28.82 -40.08 6.20
C ALA A 849 27.30 -39.96 6.05
N ALA A 850 26.80 -39.30 4.99
CA ALA A 850 25.38 -39.08 4.76
C ALA A 850 24.84 -40.00 3.65
N ASN A 851 23.80 -40.78 3.95
CA ASN A 851 23.12 -41.64 2.98
C ASN A 851 22.13 -40.86 2.10
N ALA A 852 21.55 -39.79 2.65
CA ALA A 852 20.75 -38.83 1.91
C ALA A 852 20.95 -37.42 2.45
N VAL A 853 20.92 -36.43 1.56
CA VAL A 853 21.03 -35.00 1.91
C VAL A 853 19.90 -34.22 1.26
N VAL A 854 19.16 -33.49 2.09
CA VAL A 854 18.01 -32.69 1.72
C VAL A 854 18.27 -31.22 2.04
N MET A 855 18.19 -30.35 1.03
CA MET A 855 18.20 -28.90 1.23
C MET A 855 16.78 -28.41 1.47
N ALA A 856 16.51 -27.95 2.69
CA ALA A 856 15.21 -27.41 3.08
C ALA A 856 15.19 -25.87 3.15
N TYR A 857 16.33 -25.21 2.93
CA TYR A 857 16.47 -23.75 2.97
C TYR A 857 16.05 -23.17 4.33
N LEU A 858 15.23 -22.12 4.33
CA LEU A 858 14.56 -21.59 5.52
C LEU A 858 13.06 -21.76 5.27
N PRO A 859 12.46 -22.92 5.62
CA PRO A 859 11.16 -23.35 5.07
C PRO A 859 9.92 -22.74 5.74
N GLY A 860 10.07 -21.80 6.68
CA GLY A 860 8.94 -21.09 7.29
C GLY A 860 8.19 -21.90 8.35
N SER A 861 6.96 -21.51 8.68
CA SER A 861 6.20 -22.04 9.83
C SER A 861 5.86 -23.52 9.72
N GLU A 862 5.61 -24.02 8.52
CA GLU A 862 5.24 -25.42 8.25
C GLU A 862 6.40 -26.25 7.71
N GLY A 863 7.63 -25.77 7.89
CA GLY A 863 8.84 -26.47 7.44
C GLY A 863 8.99 -27.88 8.00
N GLY A 864 8.67 -28.10 9.27
CA GLY A 864 8.69 -29.44 9.88
C GLY A 864 7.71 -30.42 9.24
N SER A 865 6.49 -29.96 8.95
CA SER A 865 5.47 -30.73 8.24
C SER A 865 5.93 -31.09 6.82
N ALA A 866 6.48 -30.12 6.09
CA ALA A 866 6.96 -30.30 4.72
C ALA A 866 8.20 -31.20 4.63
N VAL A 867 9.13 -31.08 5.59
CA VAL A 867 10.28 -32.00 5.70
C VAL A 867 9.77 -33.42 5.93
N ALA A 868 8.84 -33.62 6.87
CA ALA A 868 8.27 -34.93 7.11
C ALA A 868 7.58 -35.50 5.85
N ASP A 869 6.87 -34.67 5.09
CA ASP A 869 6.23 -35.11 3.84
C ASP A 869 7.22 -35.63 2.82
N VAL A 870 8.34 -34.93 2.65
CA VAL A 870 9.41 -35.36 1.75
C VAL A 870 10.07 -36.62 2.28
N LEU A 871 10.43 -36.66 3.56
CA LEU A 871 11.15 -37.80 4.13
C LEU A 871 10.31 -39.08 4.10
N TYR A 872 9.00 -39.02 4.38
CA TYR A 872 8.10 -40.17 4.24
C TYR A 872 7.65 -40.44 2.81
N GLY A 873 7.93 -39.52 1.87
CA GLY A 873 7.53 -39.65 0.47
C GLY A 873 6.03 -39.46 0.21
N THR A 874 5.29 -38.85 1.14
CA THR A 874 3.92 -38.35 0.87
C THR A 874 3.96 -37.17 -0.11
N HIS A 875 5.06 -36.41 -0.10
CA HIS A 875 5.44 -35.48 -1.17
C HIS A 875 6.70 -35.98 -1.88
N ASN A 876 6.62 -36.09 -3.21
CA ASN A 876 7.78 -36.40 -4.02
C ASN A 876 8.59 -35.11 -4.28
N PRO A 877 9.86 -35.02 -3.82
CA PRO A 877 10.64 -33.80 -3.91
C PRO A 877 10.87 -33.40 -5.37
N ALA A 878 10.62 -32.13 -5.64
CA ALA A 878 10.72 -31.54 -6.97
C ALA A 878 11.35 -30.14 -6.97
N GLY A 879 11.90 -29.71 -5.83
CA GLY A 879 12.75 -28.52 -5.78
C GLY A 879 14.01 -28.71 -6.63
N ARG A 880 14.49 -27.61 -7.22
CA ARG A 880 15.71 -27.55 -8.02
C ARG A 880 16.55 -26.35 -7.59
N LEU A 881 17.85 -26.56 -7.40
CA LEU A 881 18.75 -25.51 -6.91
C LEU A 881 18.64 -24.23 -7.76
N PRO A 882 18.29 -23.07 -7.18
CA PRO A 882 18.24 -21.79 -7.89
C PRO A 882 19.61 -21.09 -7.90
N PHE A 883 20.67 -21.80 -7.51
CA PHE A 883 22.05 -21.34 -7.50
C PHE A 883 23.01 -22.51 -7.77
N THR A 884 24.25 -22.18 -8.12
CA THR A 884 25.34 -23.13 -8.26
C THR A 884 26.03 -23.36 -6.92
N TRP A 885 26.21 -24.62 -6.52
CA TRP A 885 26.81 -24.99 -5.24
C TRP A 885 28.32 -25.20 -5.38
N PRO A 886 29.19 -24.38 -4.76
CA PRO A 886 30.65 -24.54 -4.83
C PRO A 886 31.15 -25.69 -3.95
N ARG A 887 32.22 -26.35 -4.38
CA ARG A 887 33.01 -27.30 -3.55
C ARG A 887 33.84 -26.59 -2.49
N SER A 888 34.27 -25.36 -2.75
CA SER A 888 35.02 -24.54 -1.80
C SER A 888 34.86 -23.05 -2.08
N VAL A 889 35.09 -22.23 -1.05
CA VAL A 889 35.07 -20.76 -1.17
C VAL A 889 36.04 -20.25 -2.24
N GLY A 890 37.15 -20.96 -2.47
CA GLY A 890 38.15 -20.59 -3.48
C GLY A 890 37.67 -20.68 -4.93
N GLN A 891 36.51 -21.29 -5.19
CA GLN A 891 35.89 -21.29 -6.53
C GLN A 891 35.09 -20.02 -6.83
N LEU A 892 34.80 -19.19 -5.83
CA LEU A 892 33.97 -18.00 -6.00
C LEU A 892 34.71 -16.87 -6.74
N PRO A 893 34.04 -16.12 -7.64
CA PRO A 893 32.64 -16.26 -8.04
C PRO A 893 32.41 -17.48 -8.96
N LEU A 894 31.35 -18.24 -8.70
CA LEU A 894 30.96 -19.42 -9.48
C LEU A 894 29.45 -19.36 -9.77
N THR A 895 29.09 -19.25 -11.04
CA THR A 895 27.69 -19.16 -11.51
C THR A 895 27.55 -19.91 -12.82
N TYR A 896 26.37 -20.48 -13.08
CA TYR A 896 26.16 -21.38 -14.23
C TYR A 896 26.28 -20.68 -15.59
N ASP A 897 25.99 -19.38 -15.63
CA ASP A 897 25.99 -18.49 -16.79
C ASP A 897 27.34 -17.75 -16.96
N ALA A 898 28.43 -18.32 -16.45
CA ALA A 898 29.76 -17.76 -16.63
C ALA A 898 30.13 -17.60 -18.12
N LEU A 899 30.86 -16.52 -18.42
CA LEU A 899 31.45 -16.29 -19.74
C LEU A 899 32.47 -17.41 -20.07
N PRO A 900 32.63 -17.78 -21.35
CA PRO A 900 33.52 -18.86 -21.75
C PRO A 900 34.99 -18.56 -21.41
N GLY A 901 35.68 -19.56 -20.89
CA GLY A 901 37.11 -19.53 -20.57
C GLY A 901 37.78 -20.88 -20.79
N PRO A 902 39.12 -20.97 -20.75
CA PRO A 902 39.86 -22.21 -21.00
C PRO A 902 39.63 -23.29 -19.92
N GLN A 903 39.24 -22.89 -18.71
CA GLN A 903 38.90 -23.77 -17.59
C GLN A 903 37.69 -23.18 -16.85
N THR A 904 36.67 -24.00 -16.61
CA THR A 904 35.53 -23.66 -15.76
C THR A 904 35.53 -24.64 -14.58
N PRO A 905 35.64 -24.17 -13.32
CA PRO A 905 35.62 -25.06 -12.17
C PRO A 905 34.30 -25.85 -12.11
N GLU A 906 34.38 -27.16 -11.89
CA GLU A 906 33.18 -27.97 -11.70
C GLU A 906 32.53 -27.68 -10.34
N PRO A 907 31.22 -27.39 -10.29
CA PRO A 907 30.52 -27.23 -9.03
C PRO A 907 30.36 -28.57 -8.30
N LEU A 908 29.97 -28.49 -7.02
CA LEU A 908 29.50 -29.65 -6.27
C LEU A 908 28.13 -30.09 -6.80
N PHE A 909 27.20 -29.15 -6.89
CA PHE A 909 25.90 -29.31 -7.55
C PHE A 909 25.66 -28.12 -8.49
N PRO A 910 25.31 -28.35 -9.77
CA PRO A 910 25.03 -27.27 -10.69
C PRO A 910 23.67 -26.60 -10.41
N PHE A 911 23.49 -25.37 -10.91
CA PHE A 911 22.17 -24.75 -11.01
C PHE A 911 21.16 -25.70 -11.67
N GLY A 912 19.96 -25.79 -11.10
CA GLY A 912 18.90 -26.70 -11.53
C GLY A 912 19.06 -28.14 -11.05
N HIS A 913 20.06 -28.48 -10.22
CA HIS A 913 20.19 -29.82 -9.63
C HIS A 913 19.06 -30.13 -8.63
N GLY A 914 18.64 -31.39 -8.60
CA GLY A 914 17.68 -31.91 -7.64
C GLY A 914 17.12 -33.25 -8.09
N LEU A 915 17.08 -34.21 -7.18
CA LEU A 915 16.57 -35.56 -7.42
C LEU A 915 15.04 -35.62 -7.25
N SER A 916 14.47 -36.79 -7.49
CA SER A 916 13.05 -37.11 -7.32
C SER A 916 12.93 -38.60 -6.99
N TYR A 917 11.85 -39.00 -6.30
CA TYR A 917 11.50 -40.40 -6.09
C TYR A 917 10.83 -41.05 -7.32
N THR A 918 10.60 -40.28 -8.39
CA THR A 918 10.12 -40.80 -9.67
C THR A 918 11.05 -40.41 -10.82
N ARG A 919 10.81 -40.99 -11.99
CA ARG A 919 11.62 -40.76 -13.21
C ARG A 919 10.77 -40.13 -14.30
N PHE A 920 11.31 -39.10 -14.94
CA PHE A 920 10.68 -38.45 -16.08
C PHE A 920 11.49 -38.69 -17.35
N THR A 921 10.78 -38.79 -18.48
CA THR A 921 11.39 -38.82 -19.81
C THR A 921 10.84 -37.67 -20.64
N LEU A 922 11.70 -37.13 -21.51
CA LEU A 922 11.34 -36.07 -22.45
C LEU A 922 11.33 -36.63 -23.87
N GLY A 923 10.33 -36.25 -24.68
CA GLY A 923 10.20 -36.71 -26.07
C GLY A 923 9.67 -35.61 -26.99
N GLY A 924 9.82 -35.80 -28.31
CA GLY A 924 9.21 -34.93 -29.32
C GLY A 924 9.60 -33.44 -29.21
N VAL A 925 10.88 -33.15 -28.92
CA VAL A 925 11.35 -31.77 -28.75
C VAL A 925 11.50 -31.11 -30.12
N GLU A 926 10.66 -30.11 -30.38
CA GLU A 926 10.60 -29.35 -31.63
C GLU A 926 10.53 -27.87 -31.30
N ALA A 927 11.16 -27.02 -32.11
CA ALA A 927 11.09 -25.58 -31.92
C ALA A 927 10.93 -24.89 -33.26
N GLU A 928 10.05 -23.90 -33.32
CA GLU A 928 9.78 -23.10 -34.50
C GLU A 928 9.70 -21.61 -34.16
N LEU A 929 10.08 -20.77 -35.13
CA LEU A 929 9.95 -19.33 -35.01
C LEU A 929 8.51 -18.92 -35.34
N THR A 930 7.83 -18.27 -34.39
CA THR A 930 6.43 -17.85 -34.47
C THR A 930 6.32 -16.35 -34.24
N GLY A 931 6.41 -15.57 -35.33
CA GLY A 931 6.39 -14.11 -35.23
C GLY A 931 7.62 -13.57 -34.50
N ASP A 932 7.41 -13.01 -33.31
CA ASP A 932 8.43 -12.43 -32.42
C ASP A 932 8.80 -13.34 -31.23
N ALA A 933 8.46 -14.63 -31.31
CA ALA A 933 8.83 -15.65 -30.33
C ALA A 933 9.32 -16.95 -30.98
N ILE A 934 9.94 -17.82 -30.19
CA ILE A 934 10.20 -19.21 -30.51
C ILE A 934 9.23 -20.07 -29.72
N ALA A 935 8.34 -20.80 -30.41
CA ALA A 935 7.49 -21.81 -29.80
C ALA A 935 8.29 -23.11 -29.66
N LEU A 936 8.55 -23.54 -28.43
CA LEU A 936 9.23 -24.79 -28.10
C LEU A 936 8.21 -25.81 -27.60
N HIS A 937 8.05 -26.91 -28.32
CA HIS A 937 7.15 -28.01 -28.00
C HIS A 937 7.93 -29.24 -27.52
N PHE A 938 7.41 -29.94 -26.51
CA PHE A 938 7.95 -31.23 -26.07
C PHE A 938 6.89 -32.00 -25.25
N GLU A 939 7.08 -33.31 -25.12
CA GLU A 939 6.30 -34.19 -24.23
C GLU A 939 7.11 -34.53 -22.99
N VAL A 940 6.50 -34.46 -21.81
CA VAL A 940 7.03 -34.97 -20.54
C VAL A 940 6.19 -36.17 -20.14
N ALA A 941 6.83 -37.30 -19.81
CA ALA A 941 6.15 -38.48 -19.30
C ALA A 941 6.73 -38.91 -17.95
N ASN A 942 5.87 -39.19 -16.97
CA ASN A 942 6.25 -39.83 -15.71
C ASN A 942 6.32 -41.34 -15.93
N THR A 943 7.53 -41.89 -15.84
CA THR A 943 7.85 -43.30 -16.12
C THR A 943 8.16 -44.10 -14.85
N GLY A 944 8.02 -43.48 -13.68
CA GLY A 944 8.13 -44.17 -12.39
C GLY A 944 6.75 -44.57 -11.84
N GLU A 945 6.74 -44.90 -10.56
CA GLU A 945 5.59 -45.50 -9.86
C GLU A 945 4.89 -44.53 -8.91
N ARG A 946 5.40 -43.29 -8.81
CA ARG A 946 4.91 -42.25 -7.89
C ARG A 946 4.51 -41.00 -8.66
N ILE A 947 3.45 -40.33 -8.20
CA ILE A 947 3.15 -38.96 -8.63
C ILE A 947 4.38 -38.07 -8.39
N GLY A 948 4.63 -37.13 -9.28
CA GLY A 948 5.75 -36.21 -9.10
C GLY A 948 5.65 -34.98 -9.97
N SER A 949 6.41 -33.95 -9.60
CA SER A 949 6.57 -32.75 -10.42
C SER A 949 7.94 -32.71 -11.09
N LYS A 950 7.99 -32.19 -12.31
CA LYS A 950 9.22 -31.98 -13.08
C LYS A 950 9.31 -30.51 -13.49
N VAL A 951 10.40 -29.87 -13.09
CA VAL A 951 10.85 -28.59 -13.67
C VAL A 951 11.67 -28.90 -14.92
N VAL A 952 11.38 -28.22 -16.02
CA VAL A 952 12.08 -28.35 -17.30
C VAL A 952 12.70 -27.00 -17.68
N PRO A 953 13.98 -26.77 -17.38
CA PRO A 953 14.69 -25.57 -17.79
C PRO A 953 15.09 -25.63 -19.28
N VAL A 954 14.97 -24.50 -19.97
CA VAL A 954 15.39 -24.31 -21.35
C VAL A 954 16.57 -23.37 -21.38
N PHE A 955 17.72 -23.87 -21.80
CA PHE A 955 18.93 -23.07 -21.89
C PHE A 955 19.29 -22.73 -23.33
N LEU A 956 19.68 -21.49 -23.57
CA LEU A 956 20.15 -20.99 -24.84
C LEU A 956 21.67 -21.15 -24.96
N GLN A 957 22.10 -21.61 -26.13
CA GLN A 957 23.44 -21.41 -26.66
C GLN A 957 23.33 -20.55 -27.92
N ARG A 958 24.01 -19.39 -27.89
CA ARG A 958 24.00 -18.42 -29.00
C ARG A 958 25.00 -18.82 -30.11
N PRO A 959 24.79 -18.37 -31.36
CA PRO A 959 25.82 -18.43 -32.39
C PRO A 959 27.06 -17.58 -32.00
N PRO A 960 28.18 -17.67 -32.72
CA PRO A 960 29.30 -16.73 -32.55
C PRO A 960 28.82 -15.28 -32.74
N LEU A 961 29.04 -14.44 -31.72
CA LEU A 961 28.64 -13.04 -31.71
C LEU A 961 29.86 -12.11 -31.60
N PRO A 962 29.72 -10.80 -31.93
CA PRO A 962 30.79 -9.82 -31.79
C PRO A 962 31.29 -9.61 -30.35
N VAL A 963 30.53 -10.09 -29.36
CA VAL A 963 30.84 -9.99 -27.93
C VAL A 963 30.72 -11.37 -27.28
N MET A 964 31.52 -11.62 -26.22
CA MET A 964 31.43 -12.86 -25.45
C MET A 964 30.10 -12.92 -24.70
N VAL A 965 29.42 -14.06 -24.73
CA VAL A 965 28.15 -14.31 -24.02
C VAL A 965 28.26 -15.58 -23.18
N PRO A 966 27.39 -15.77 -22.16
CA PRO A 966 27.34 -17.02 -21.40
C PRO A 966 27.26 -18.25 -22.29
N VAL A 967 27.95 -19.32 -21.91
CA VAL A 967 27.94 -20.61 -22.64
C VAL A 967 26.52 -21.22 -22.64
N ARG A 968 25.80 -21.04 -21.53
CA ARG A 968 24.40 -21.38 -21.34
C ARG A 968 23.72 -20.22 -20.62
N GLN A 969 22.48 -19.93 -20.98
CA GLN A 969 21.62 -18.98 -20.26
C GLN A 969 20.19 -19.48 -20.25
N LEU A 970 19.48 -19.42 -19.12
CA LEU A 970 18.08 -19.77 -19.02
C LEU A 970 17.24 -18.78 -19.84
N VAL A 971 16.39 -19.29 -20.74
CA VAL A 971 15.49 -18.48 -21.59
C VAL A 971 14.02 -18.85 -21.44
N GLY A 972 13.73 -19.96 -20.77
CA GLY A 972 12.39 -20.37 -20.41
C GLY A 972 12.44 -21.55 -19.45
N PHE A 973 11.34 -21.79 -18.75
CA PHE A 973 11.14 -22.96 -17.92
C PHE A 973 9.65 -23.24 -17.77
N THR A 974 9.33 -24.46 -17.36
CA THR A 974 7.98 -24.82 -16.93
C THR A 974 8.06 -25.87 -15.83
N ARG A 975 6.99 -25.98 -15.05
CA ARG A 975 6.80 -27.00 -14.02
C ARG A 975 5.51 -27.75 -14.34
N VAL A 976 5.58 -29.08 -14.33
CA VAL A 976 4.42 -29.96 -14.58
C VAL A 976 4.34 -31.04 -13.51
N THR A 977 3.14 -31.36 -13.04
CA THR A 977 2.86 -32.48 -12.13
C THR A 977 2.16 -33.58 -12.91
N LEU A 978 2.64 -34.82 -12.80
CA LEU A 978 2.13 -35.96 -13.57
C LEU A 978 1.94 -37.19 -12.68
N GLU A 979 0.83 -37.87 -12.86
CA GLU A 979 0.56 -39.19 -12.29
C GLU A 979 1.49 -40.28 -12.89
N PRO A 980 1.68 -41.43 -12.22
CA PRO A 980 2.44 -42.55 -12.78
C PRO A 980 1.91 -42.98 -14.16
N GLY A 981 2.78 -43.01 -15.17
CA GLY A 981 2.42 -43.37 -16.55
C GLY A 981 1.77 -42.25 -17.37
N GLU A 982 1.44 -41.11 -16.75
CA GLU A 982 0.89 -39.95 -17.45
C GLU A 982 1.94 -39.28 -18.34
N ARG A 983 1.48 -38.72 -19.46
CA ARG A 983 2.27 -37.90 -20.38
C ARG A 983 1.52 -36.62 -20.70
N GLN A 984 2.25 -35.51 -20.82
CA GLN A 984 1.69 -34.22 -21.19
C GLN A 984 2.57 -33.53 -22.23
N ARG A 985 1.95 -33.04 -23.30
CA ARG A 985 2.60 -32.16 -24.28
C ARG A 985 2.56 -30.73 -23.75
N LEU A 986 3.72 -30.08 -23.73
CA LEU A 986 3.91 -28.72 -23.24
C LEU A 986 4.43 -27.83 -24.36
N THR A 987 4.12 -26.54 -24.26
CA THR A 987 4.64 -25.49 -25.14
C THR A 987 5.18 -24.36 -24.29
N ILE A 988 6.39 -23.89 -24.60
CA ILE A 988 6.98 -22.69 -24.00
C ILE A 988 7.20 -21.69 -25.13
N ASP A 989 6.58 -20.52 -25.03
CA ASP A 989 6.85 -19.39 -25.91
C ASP A 989 8.03 -18.59 -25.35
N ILE A 990 9.10 -18.49 -26.14
CA ILE A 990 10.33 -17.78 -25.77
C ILE A 990 10.39 -16.50 -26.62
N PRO A 991 10.04 -15.33 -26.08
CA PRO A 991 10.16 -14.07 -26.79
C PRO A 991 11.58 -13.85 -27.33
N LEU A 992 11.70 -13.36 -28.58
CA LEU A 992 13.01 -13.12 -29.19
C LEU A 992 13.86 -12.15 -28.38
N GLU A 993 13.25 -11.21 -27.66
CA GLU A 993 13.96 -10.30 -26.74
C GLU A 993 14.83 -11.04 -25.71
N ARG A 994 14.50 -12.27 -25.32
CA ARG A 994 15.32 -13.09 -24.39
C ARG A 994 16.63 -13.61 -25.01
N LEU A 995 16.72 -13.57 -26.34
CA LEU A 995 17.93 -13.93 -27.09
C LEU A 995 18.89 -12.74 -27.24
N SER A 996 18.40 -11.53 -26.93
CA SER A 996 19.13 -10.29 -27.14
C SER A 996 20.43 -10.25 -26.35
N VAL A 997 21.35 -9.41 -26.83
CA VAL A 997 22.62 -9.11 -26.19
C VAL A 997 22.88 -7.62 -26.26
N VAL A 998 23.51 -7.06 -25.25
CA VAL A 998 24.07 -5.71 -25.33
C VAL A 998 25.41 -5.77 -26.08
N LEU A 999 25.54 -4.95 -27.14
CA LEU A 999 26.74 -4.84 -27.96
C LEU A 999 27.66 -3.72 -27.46
N GLY A 1000 28.90 -3.72 -27.96
CA GLY A 1000 29.91 -2.72 -27.61
C GLY A 1000 30.97 -3.25 -26.64
N ASP A 1001 31.90 -2.38 -26.30
CA ASP A 1001 33.06 -2.67 -25.46
C ASP A 1001 32.91 -2.12 -24.03
N VAL A 1002 33.08 -0.81 -23.85
CA VAL A 1002 33.26 -0.15 -22.54
C VAL A 1002 31.97 0.50 -22.08
N LEU A 1003 31.33 1.30 -22.92
CA LEU A 1003 30.10 2.02 -22.55
C LEU A 1003 28.87 1.12 -22.62
N SER A 1004 28.80 0.26 -23.66
CA SER A 1004 27.71 -0.70 -23.85
C SER A 1004 26.31 -0.07 -23.67
N ASP A 1005 26.14 1.15 -24.20
CA ASP A 1005 24.93 1.98 -24.11
C ASP A 1005 23.90 1.67 -25.21
N THR A 1006 24.21 0.73 -26.11
CA THR A 1006 23.28 0.27 -27.15
C THR A 1006 22.16 -0.56 -26.54
N ALA A 1007 20.94 -0.37 -27.05
CA ALA A 1007 19.80 -1.20 -26.68
C ALA A 1007 20.09 -2.70 -26.94
N PRO A 1008 19.60 -3.62 -26.08
CA PRO A 1008 19.73 -5.05 -26.30
C PRO A 1008 19.20 -5.44 -27.69
N THR A 1009 20.02 -6.15 -28.46
CA THR A 1009 19.73 -6.49 -29.86
C THR A 1009 19.76 -7.99 -30.07
N VAL A 1010 18.79 -8.52 -30.82
CA VAL A 1010 18.78 -9.90 -31.30
C VAL A 1010 19.54 -9.95 -32.63
N LEU A 1011 20.55 -10.80 -32.73
CA LEU A 1011 21.37 -10.91 -33.94
C LEU A 1011 20.92 -12.12 -34.78
N PRO A 1012 20.90 -12.00 -36.12
CA PRO A 1012 20.59 -13.13 -36.99
C PRO A 1012 21.55 -14.29 -36.77
N GLY A 1013 21.04 -15.51 -36.84
CA GLY A 1013 21.86 -16.71 -36.73
C GLY A 1013 21.14 -17.95 -36.27
N VAL A 1014 21.90 -19.04 -36.14
CA VAL A 1014 21.39 -20.32 -35.66
C VAL A 1014 21.60 -20.44 -34.16
N TYR A 1015 20.51 -20.32 -33.41
CA TYR A 1015 20.49 -20.50 -31.97
C TYR A 1015 20.22 -21.98 -31.64
N THR A 1016 20.81 -22.47 -30.55
CA THR A 1016 20.59 -23.83 -30.05
C THR A 1016 19.92 -23.77 -28.68
N LEU A 1017 18.73 -24.37 -28.57
CA LEU A 1017 18.03 -24.58 -27.31
C LEU A 1017 18.42 -25.95 -26.74
N HIS A 1018 18.72 -26.01 -25.45
CA HIS A 1018 19.03 -27.22 -24.71
C HIS A 1018 17.94 -27.49 -23.68
N VAL A 1019 17.25 -28.63 -23.83
CA VAL A 1019 16.13 -29.06 -22.97
C VAL A 1019 16.45 -30.48 -22.48
N GLU A 1020 16.79 -30.63 -21.19
CA GLU A 1020 17.09 -31.95 -20.57
C GLU A 1020 18.07 -32.84 -21.40
N GLY A 1021 19.11 -32.22 -21.98
CA GLY A 1021 20.12 -32.92 -22.79
C GLY A 1021 19.80 -33.03 -24.28
N VAL A 1022 18.57 -32.73 -24.70
CA VAL A 1022 18.18 -32.62 -26.11
C VAL A 1022 18.54 -31.24 -26.65
N ARG A 1023 19.06 -31.19 -27.89
CA ARG A 1023 19.43 -29.95 -28.58
C ARG A 1023 18.54 -29.72 -29.78
N VAL A 1024 17.92 -28.55 -29.85
CA VAL A 1024 17.11 -28.13 -30.99
C VAL A 1024 17.66 -26.82 -31.54
N ARG A 1025 17.73 -26.69 -32.87
CA ARG A 1025 18.24 -25.50 -33.55
C ARG A 1025 17.11 -24.69 -34.14
N VAL A 1026 17.16 -23.38 -33.95
CA VAL A 1026 16.21 -22.42 -34.54
C VAL A 1026 17.01 -21.33 -35.24
N THR A 1027 16.58 -20.97 -36.45
CA THR A 1027 17.21 -19.88 -37.22
C THR A 1027 16.40 -18.61 -36.99
N VAL A 1028 17.07 -17.57 -36.49
CA VAL A 1028 16.52 -16.21 -36.41
C VAL A 1028 17.02 -15.44 -37.63
N PRO A 1029 16.13 -14.90 -38.47
CA PRO A 1029 16.46 -14.28 -39.76
C PRO A 1029 17.18 -12.94 -39.65
#